data_AF-A0A137Q0M1-F1
#
_entry.id   AF-A0A137Q0M1-F1
#
_cell.length_a   1.000
_cell.length_b   1.000
_cell.length_c   1.000
_cell.angle_alpha   90.00
_cell.angle_beta   90.00
_cell.angle_gamma   90.00
#
_symmetry.space_group_name_H-M   'P 1'
#
loop_
_entity.id
_entity.type
_entity.pdbx_description
1 polymer ?
#
loop_
_entity_poly.entity_id
_entity_poly.type
_entity_poly.pdbx_seq_one_letter_code
_entity_poly.pdbx_strand_id
1 'polypeptide(L)'
;MENPRTAGVFTLRRRSDPSTIQNKLLVQYLGWYSCPGDGEPIRPGHKGWLQWFDHQNPDMKQPRVALFPDVSSYSPSELYPVPGLTTSANQQTHLFSSRNPTTVQRRVYQHGVDGALIRRWAVDLLVGQEHLKNFADEVLDRVRTATEKEGRVFAIQYNVVNVPADRIAVILEQDWEKIAHEKGVLSSPNYLRENGKPVIALAGFGWRNAGHTPALVRSILGMFRRITPGGAYIMTYVPTHWRTSGGNADPNPEFIDLWLDEFDSICPNISSIHGERMKADVEFIRKRLEGKQRVVDYIPSVYAGESRSTWRTGKEDWNKVKRNGGRFLWDQFHNATKFGVRTMYAISWDDYSDGLTLMPAVTRKTFLPRPYESESMSLDEDDHNLPPDWYMRICGLAAEALHTGTPIPETFPLKGLEGYWFGNTLSGYLQGIDCLFLVEDYNACVTLLFSIFTQEVTLGRRIVTFGGLSAHDDVQHMVDFLNQVLDNGTLPKDHSEKARKWVLSLLSKIAKSAQVFPGCCQLCDVQCDLTSPLNEGGFGYICKGIYRDRAVCVKAVRLYQRQDCTQYLRAQAKEFVLLAHLSHPNVVPFYGVWLPDEKSAKICIVSPWMSNGDLVKFMSVYPDVDRLPLLSDVSTGLDYLHKSSIVHADLKASNVLVSDAGRAMIADFGISHVVLTRLKTTTLVSTGTPYWTAPELATQPGARPTFESDIWSFGCLAFEVLTDKAPFYSFNRPPQLLVAFVQRKVTPLSSSVSSPEDTNHIDIRVRKLMERCFNYLADAHRPKSGEIVQFFADLNIPDNRPLGDSTPIATHRARTDIQIDYQRVYKLLELVEENMHDSKKTVEDEKK
;
A
#
# COMPACT_ATOMS: atom_id res chain seq x y z
N MET A 1 -8.03 21.49 4.15
CA MET A 1 -8.88 20.38 4.63
C MET A 1 -9.16 19.48 3.46
N GLU A 2 -8.37 18.43 3.27
CA GLU A 2 -8.66 17.36 2.31
C GLU A 2 -8.36 16.00 2.95
N ASN A 3 -9.00 14.96 2.42
CA ASN A 3 -9.36 13.77 3.18
C ASN A 3 -8.50 12.56 2.75
N PRO A 4 -7.70 11.94 3.64
CA PRO A 4 -6.78 10.86 3.26
C PRO A 4 -7.52 9.55 2.97
N ARG A 5 -7.88 9.33 1.70
CA ARG A 5 -8.47 8.08 1.23
C ARG A 5 -7.40 6.99 1.04
N THR A 6 -7.21 6.22 2.11
CA THR A 6 -7.12 4.74 2.10
C THR A 6 -6.50 4.08 0.87
N ALA A 7 -5.27 3.58 1.04
CA ALA A 7 -4.87 2.33 0.38
C ALA A 7 -5.85 1.19 0.77
N GLY A 8 -5.99 0.18 -0.10
CA GLY A 8 -7.02 -0.85 0.04
C GLY A 8 -6.96 -1.61 1.37
N VAL A 9 -8.01 -1.47 2.18
CA VAL A 9 -8.26 -2.31 3.37
C VAL A 9 -9.55 -3.08 3.12
N PHE A 10 -9.43 -4.38 2.89
CA PHE A 10 -10.56 -5.30 2.72
C PHE A 10 -11.24 -5.60 4.07
N THR A 11 -12.08 -4.68 4.53
CA THR A 11 -12.89 -4.89 5.74
C THR A 11 -13.74 -6.17 5.66
N LEU A 12 -13.98 -6.82 6.80
CA LEU A 12 -15.14 -7.72 6.96
C LEU A 12 -16.39 -6.90 6.61
N ARG A 13 -16.87 -7.00 5.35
CA ARG A 13 -18.02 -6.22 4.83
C ARG A 13 -19.31 -6.51 5.60
N ARG A 14 -19.36 -7.62 6.31
CA ARG A 14 -20.48 -8.02 7.17
C ARG A 14 -20.35 -7.34 8.53
N ARG A 15 -21.41 -6.62 8.93
CA ARG A 15 -21.63 -6.21 10.32
C ARG A 15 -21.82 -7.47 11.17
N SER A 16 -21.16 -7.51 12.31
CA SER A 16 -21.25 -8.64 13.24
C SER A 16 -22.60 -8.63 13.93
N ASP A 17 -23.33 -9.75 13.85
CA ASP A 17 -24.66 -9.90 14.45
C ASP A 17 -24.58 -9.78 15.99
N PRO A 18 -25.26 -8.80 16.63
CA PRO A 18 -25.24 -8.61 18.07
C PRO A 18 -26.21 -9.54 18.83
N SER A 19 -27.11 -10.25 18.15
CA SER A 19 -28.17 -11.05 18.78
C SER A 19 -27.72 -12.42 19.31
N THR A 20 -26.55 -12.89 18.85
CA THR A 20 -25.96 -14.17 19.23
C THR A 20 -24.46 -14.04 19.49
N ILE A 21 -23.92 -14.88 20.39
CA ILE A 21 -22.47 -15.08 20.60
C ILE A 21 -21.86 -16.07 19.59
N GLN A 22 -22.70 -16.85 18.90
CA GLN A 22 -22.32 -17.98 18.04
C GLN A 22 -21.74 -17.53 16.69
N ASN A 23 -20.86 -18.36 16.11
CA ASN A 23 -20.16 -18.13 14.83
C ASN A 23 -19.31 -16.84 14.85
N LYS A 24 -18.47 -16.66 15.88
CA LYS A 24 -17.67 -15.43 16.07
C LYS A 24 -16.25 -15.65 16.56
N LEU A 25 -15.36 -14.79 16.12
CA LEU A 25 -14.06 -14.57 16.76
C LEU A 25 -14.11 -13.27 17.59
N LEU A 26 -14.24 -13.42 18.91
CA LEU A 26 -14.20 -12.32 19.86
C LEU A 26 -12.79 -12.12 20.39
N VAL A 27 -12.41 -10.88 20.70
CA VAL A 27 -11.06 -10.54 21.16
C VAL A 27 -11.05 -9.95 22.56
N GLN A 28 -10.00 -10.21 23.33
CA GLN A 28 -9.76 -9.53 24.61
C GLN A 28 -9.24 -8.12 24.37
N TYR A 29 -9.92 -7.11 24.89
CA TYR A 29 -9.49 -5.72 24.79
C TYR A 29 -9.19 -5.16 26.17
N LEU A 30 -7.92 -4.82 26.42
CA LEU A 30 -7.46 -4.30 27.71
C LEU A 30 -7.62 -2.78 27.77
N GLY A 31 -7.28 -2.08 26.68
CA GLY A 31 -7.51 -0.64 26.56
C GLY A 31 -6.75 0.22 27.57
N TRP A 32 -5.70 -0.32 28.19
CA TRP A 32 -5.09 0.23 29.42
C TRP A 32 -3.85 1.12 29.24
N TYR A 33 -3.49 1.44 27.98
CA TYR A 33 -2.33 2.29 27.67
C TYR A 33 -2.70 3.78 27.68
N SER A 34 -1.88 4.61 28.31
CA SER A 34 -2.02 6.07 28.29
C SER A 34 -0.67 6.75 28.04
N CYS A 35 -0.72 7.98 27.52
CA CYS A 35 0.45 8.79 27.17
C CYS A 35 0.37 10.20 27.80
N PRO A 36 1.51 10.89 27.99
CA PRO A 36 1.51 12.30 28.38
C PRO A 36 0.76 13.15 27.35
N GLY A 37 -0.16 14.01 27.82
CA GLY A 37 -0.95 14.89 26.95
C GLY A 37 -2.14 14.22 26.25
N ASP A 38 -2.50 12.99 26.61
CA ASP A 38 -3.68 12.31 26.06
C ASP A 38 -5.03 12.69 26.71
N GLY A 39 -4.99 13.54 27.72
CA GLY A 39 -6.11 14.03 28.51
C GLY A 39 -5.65 14.41 29.92
N GLU A 40 -6.59 14.57 30.85
CA GLU A 40 -6.27 14.84 32.26
C GLU A 40 -5.38 13.74 32.87
N PRO A 41 -4.37 14.07 33.71
CA PRO A 41 -3.51 13.07 34.32
C PRO A 41 -4.31 12.06 35.13
N ILE A 42 -4.10 10.77 34.87
CA ILE A 42 -4.86 9.68 35.50
C ILE A 42 -4.89 9.85 37.02
N ARG A 43 -3.74 10.04 37.69
CA ARG A 43 -3.68 10.39 39.12
C ARG A 43 -2.76 11.59 39.37
N PRO A 44 -2.91 12.33 40.50
CA PRO A 44 -2.01 13.41 40.85
C PRO A 44 -0.53 12.98 40.80
N GLY A 45 0.30 13.77 40.10
CA GLY A 45 1.72 13.48 39.90
C GLY A 45 2.04 12.38 38.86
N HIS A 46 1.04 11.77 38.21
CA HIS A 46 1.28 10.81 37.13
C HIS A 46 1.79 11.50 35.87
N LYS A 47 2.92 11.04 35.33
CA LYS A 47 3.53 11.63 34.12
C LYS A 47 2.84 11.26 32.80
N GLY A 48 1.73 10.51 32.85
CA GLY A 48 0.92 10.15 31.69
C GLY A 48 1.19 8.76 31.09
N TRP A 49 2.37 8.16 31.32
CA TRP A 49 2.70 6.82 30.80
C TRP A 49 2.10 5.68 31.67
N LEU A 50 0.92 5.17 31.33
CA LEU A 50 0.34 3.96 31.94
C LEU A 50 0.58 2.73 31.03
N GLN A 51 0.94 1.60 31.66
CA GLN A 51 1.34 0.31 31.06
C GLN A 51 2.48 0.31 30.02
N TRP A 52 2.98 1.47 29.57
CA TRP A 52 4.16 1.53 28.69
C TRP A 52 5.50 1.36 29.41
N PHE A 53 5.64 1.96 30.59
CA PHE A 53 6.86 1.99 31.40
C PHE A 53 6.52 1.73 32.86
N ASP A 54 7.53 1.45 33.69
CA ASP A 54 7.28 1.20 35.11
C ASP A 54 6.74 2.45 35.84
N HIS A 55 5.61 2.25 36.54
CA HIS A 55 4.86 3.32 37.18
C HIS A 55 5.56 3.88 38.44
N GLN A 56 6.59 3.19 38.93
CA GLN A 56 7.42 3.65 40.05
C GLN A 56 8.61 4.49 39.57
N ASN A 57 9.09 4.28 38.34
CA ASN A 57 10.15 5.08 37.74
C ASN A 57 9.85 5.44 36.26
N PRO A 58 9.12 6.54 36.01
CA PRO A 58 8.72 6.97 34.67
C PRO A 58 9.85 7.68 33.89
N ASP A 59 11.11 7.28 34.10
CA ASP A 59 12.29 7.81 33.41
C ASP A 59 12.61 7.08 32.09
N MET A 60 11.74 6.16 31.69
CA MET A 60 11.84 5.36 30.45
C MET A 60 13.13 4.50 30.42
N LYS A 61 13.63 4.03 31.57
CA LYS A 61 14.72 3.05 31.61
C LYS A 61 14.28 1.59 31.59
N GLN A 62 13.01 1.30 31.86
CA GLN A 62 12.47 -0.07 31.90
C GLN A 62 11.12 -0.12 31.15
N PRO A 63 11.06 -0.69 29.94
CA PRO A 63 9.83 -0.83 29.18
C PRO A 63 8.97 -1.97 29.76
N ARG A 64 7.66 -1.80 29.77
CA ARG A 64 6.69 -2.87 30.06
C ARG A 64 6.15 -3.47 28.75
N VAL A 65 7.04 -3.73 27.81
CA VAL A 65 6.72 -4.06 26.42
C VAL A 65 7.57 -5.24 25.97
N ALA A 66 7.02 -6.46 26.07
CA ALA A 66 7.71 -7.66 25.62
C ALA A 66 7.66 -7.84 24.10
N LEU A 67 6.65 -7.34 23.40
CA LEU A 67 6.62 -7.22 21.93
C LEU A 67 6.35 -5.77 21.56
N PHE A 68 7.22 -5.13 20.77
CA PHE A 68 7.10 -3.68 20.53
C PHE A 68 6.02 -3.33 19.50
N PRO A 69 5.15 -2.31 19.75
CA PRO A 69 4.09 -1.93 18.82
C PRO A 69 4.61 -1.29 17.53
N ASP A 70 4.02 -1.65 16.40
CA ASP A 70 4.19 -0.90 15.15
C ASP A 70 3.07 0.14 15.02
N VAL A 71 3.47 1.41 14.93
CA VAL A 71 2.57 2.56 14.76
C VAL A 71 2.80 3.30 13.44
N SER A 72 3.46 2.67 12.46
CA SER A 72 3.82 3.30 11.17
C SER A 72 2.61 3.73 10.33
N SER A 73 1.45 3.09 10.53
CA SER A 73 0.20 3.39 9.84
C SER A 73 -0.70 4.40 10.59
N TYR A 74 -0.28 4.88 11.75
CA TYR A 74 -1.04 5.79 12.61
C TYR A 74 -0.90 7.22 12.10
N SER A 75 -1.97 8.01 12.19
CA SER A 75 -1.92 9.43 11.84
C SER A 75 -1.19 10.24 12.93
N PRO A 76 -0.64 11.43 12.61
CA PRO A 76 0.04 12.27 13.61
C PRO A 76 -0.80 12.62 14.84
N SER A 77 -2.14 12.60 14.75
CA SER A 77 -3.04 12.85 15.88
C SER A 77 -3.22 11.66 16.83
N GLU A 78 -2.69 10.48 16.49
CA GLU A 78 -2.73 9.25 17.30
C GLU A 78 -1.38 8.96 17.99
N LEU A 79 -0.33 9.72 17.65
CA LEU A 79 1.06 9.46 18.00
C LEU A 79 1.57 10.37 19.12
N TYR A 80 2.17 9.75 20.15
CA TYR A 80 2.76 10.42 21.29
C TYR A 80 4.27 10.12 21.33
N PRO A 81 5.16 11.13 21.20
CA PRO A 81 6.60 10.91 21.20
C PRO A 81 7.10 10.46 22.58
N VAL A 82 8.05 9.54 22.60
CA VAL A 82 8.72 9.06 23.83
C VAL A 82 10.05 9.82 24.01
N PRO A 83 10.17 10.76 24.96
CA PRO A 83 11.36 11.62 25.05
C PRO A 83 12.66 10.83 25.24
N GLY A 84 13.67 11.12 24.42
CA GLY A 84 14.98 10.48 24.48
C GLY A 84 15.05 9.05 23.91
N LEU A 85 13.94 8.51 23.39
CA LEU A 85 13.87 7.19 22.79
C LEU A 85 13.86 7.28 21.25
N THR A 86 14.84 6.66 20.59
CA THR A 86 14.97 6.64 19.13
C THR A 86 15.27 5.24 18.60
N THR A 87 14.93 4.99 17.33
CA THR A 87 15.34 3.77 16.61
C THR A 87 16.82 3.80 16.25
N SER A 88 17.35 2.66 15.79
CA SER A 88 18.72 2.56 15.24
C SER A 88 19.04 3.55 14.11
N ALA A 89 18.02 4.06 13.42
CA ALA A 89 18.10 5.08 12.36
C ALA A 89 17.93 6.53 12.89
N ASN A 90 18.06 6.75 14.20
CA ASN A 90 17.86 8.04 14.88
C ASN A 90 16.46 8.66 14.69
N GLN A 91 15.43 7.87 14.36
CA GLN A 91 14.06 8.35 14.26
C GLN A 91 13.40 8.36 15.65
N GLN A 92 12.68 9.44 15.97
CA GLN A 92 11.92 9.60 17.22
C GLN A 92 10.88 8.48 17.37
N THR A 93 10.96 7.71 18.45
CA THR A 93 9.99 6.65 18.76
C THR A 93 8.68 7.27 19.25
N HIS A 94 7.56 6.72 18.78
CA HIS A 94 6.21 7.15 19.17
C HIS A 94 5.41 5.94 19.67
N LEU A 95 4.45 6.21 20.56
CA LEU A 95 3.49 5.25 21.10
C LEU A 95 2.07 5.80 20.96
N PHE A 96 1.06 4.98 21.24
CA PHE A 96 -0.36 5.37 21.18
C PHE A 96 -0.99 5.40 22.59
N SER A 97 -2.09 6.15 22.73
CA SER A 97 -2.97 6.09 23.90
C SER A 97 -4.30 5.42 23.55
N SER A 98 -4.82 4.60 24.47
CA SER A 98 -6.15 3.98 24.39
C SER A 98 -7.30 4.94 24.74
N ARG A 99 -7.02 6.18 25.16
CA ARG A 99 -8.02 7.26 25.31
C ARG A 99 -8.38 7.91 23.98
N ASN A 100 -7.43 7.91 23.04
CA ASN A 100 -7.58 8.57 21.75
C ASN A 100 -8.69 7.88 20.93
N PRO A 101 -9.78 8.59 20.57
CA PRO A 101 -10.93 7.97 19.91
C PRO A 101 -10.58 7.42 18.53
N THR A 102 -9.65 8.04 17.80
CA THR A 102 -9.18 7.57 16.50
C THR A 102 -8.40 6.27 16.64
N THR A 103 -7.50 6.18 17.63
CA THR A 103 -6.77 4.94 17.97
C THR A 103 -7.72 3.79 18.30
N VAL A 104 -8.74 4.04 19.13
CA VAL A 104 -9.74 3.01 19.50
C VAL A 104 -10.60 2.64 18.29
N GLN A 105 -11.06 3.60 17.50
CA GLN A 105 -11.80 3.34 16.27
C GLN A 105 -10.98 2.49 15.30
N ARG A 106 -9.71 2.83 15.05
CA ARG A 106 -8.78 2.07 14.21
C ARG A 106 -8.70 0.60 14.63
N ARG A 107 -8.51 0.35 15.94
CA ARG A 107 -8.41 -0.97 16.57
C ARG A 107 -9.63 -1.85 16.38
N VAL A 108 -10.79 -1.25 16.19
CA VAL A 108 -12.08 -1.93 15.96
C VAL A 108 -12.41 -2.01 14.46
N TYR A 109 -12.04 -1.00 13.67
CA TYR A 109 -12.39 -0.85 12.27
C TYR A 109 -11.59 -1.75 11.33
N GLN A 110 -10.26 -1.68 11.43
CA GLN A 110 -9.38 -2.09 10.34
C GLN A 110 -9.24 -3.61 10.18
N HIS A 111 -9.95 -4.42 10.97
CA HIS A 111 -9.57 -5.81 11.24
C HIS A 111 -10.76 -6.77 11.28
N GLY A 112 -10.57 -7.97 10.72
CA GLY A 112 -11.61 -8.96 10.46
C GLY A 112 -12.09 -9.77 11.67
N VAL A 113 -12.12 -9.19 12.87
CA VAL A 113 -12.70 -9.84 14.06
C VAL A 113 -14.11 -9.33 14.34
N ASP A 114 -14.91 -10.06 15.12
CA ASP A 114 -16.32 -9.73 15.31
C ASP A 114 -16.57 -8.62 16.33
N GLY A 115 -15.74 -8.56 17.36
CA GLY A 115 -16.00 -7.71 18.50
C GLY A 115 -15.09 -7.96 19.69
N ALA A 116 -15.23 -7.10 20.69
CA ALA A 116 -14.33 -7.01 21.83
C ALA A 116 -15.02 -7.29 23.16
N LEU A 117 -14.41 -8.14 23.98
CA LEU A 117 -14.68 -8.26 25.41
C LEU A 117 -13.78 -7.27 26.15
N ILE A 118 -14.36 -6.16 26.60
CA ILE A 118 -13.67 -5.06 27.27
C ILE A 118 -13.36 -5.49 28.70
N ARG A 119 -12.08 -5.61 29.05
CA ARG A 119 -11.69 -6.02 30.41
C ARG A 119 -11.79 -4.85 31.39
N ARG A 120 -12.54 -5.06 32.48
CA ARG A 120 -12.58 -4.19 33.66
C ARG A 120 -11.96 -4.96 34.84
N TRP A 121 -10.86 -4.43 35.37
CA TRP A 121 -10.19 -5.00 36.53
C TRP A 121 -10.93 -4.57 37.80
N ALA A 122 -11.52 -5.50 38.54
CA ALA A 122 -12.32 -5.16 39.72
C ALA A 122 -11.49 -4.58 40.88
N VAL A 123 -10.16 -4.79 40.88
CA VAL A 123 -9.23 -4.11 41.80
C VAL A 123 -9.12 -2.61 41.51
N ASP A 124 -9.26 -2.19 40.25
CA ASP A 124 -9.25 -0.77 39.82
C ASP A 124 -10.59 -0.07 40.10
N LEU A 125 -11.61 -0.82 40.53
CA LEU A 125 -12.94 -0.34 40.89
C LEU A 125 -13.11 -0.19 42.42
N LEU A 126 -12.06 -0.46 43.20
CA LEU A 126 -12.04 -0.26 44.65
C LEU A 126 -12.13 1.23 45.02
N VAL A 127 -12.71 1.51 46.20
CA VAL A 127 -12.69 2.85 46.81
C VAL A 127 -11.25 3.33 46.99
N GLY A 128 -10.95 4.55 46.56
CA GLY A 128 -9.60 5.11 46.45
C GLY A 128 -8.92 4.93 45.09
N GLN A 129 -9.54 4.19 44.16
CA GLN A 129 -9.07 4.01 42.77
C GLN A 129 -9.97 4.72 41.74
N GLU A 130 -10.71 5.77 42.15
CA GLU A 130 -11.70 6.48 41.31
C GLU A 130 -11.10 6.95 39.97
N HIS A 131 -9.80 7.23 39.96
CA HIS A 131 -9.05 7.57 38.77
C HIS A 131 -8.96 6.44 37.73
N LEU A 132 -8.63 5.22 38.16
CA LEU A 132 -8.56 4.05 37.27
C LEU A 132 -9.96 3.66 36.79
N LYS A 133 -10.97 3.75 37.68
CA LYS A 133 -12.38 3.60 37.31
C LYS A 133 -12.82 4.60 36.25
N ASN A 134 -12.49 5.89 36.39
CA ASN A 134 -12.83 6.92 35.41
C ASN A 134 -12.13 6.69 34.07
N PHE A 135 -10.87 6.26 34.07
CA PHE A 135 -10.13 5.89 32.86
C PHE A 135 -10.76 4.66 32.17
N ALA A 136 -11.15 3.63 32.92
CA ALA A 136 -11.86 2.46 32.38
C ALA A 136 -13.26 2.82 31.83
N ASP A 137 -13.94 3.80 32.42
CA ASP A 137 -15.22 4.34 31.93
C ASP A 137 -15.05 5.16 30.64
N GLU A 138 -13.97 5.94 30.52
CA GLU A 138 -13.64 6.67 29.29
C GLU A 138 -13.35 5.71 28.13
N VAL A 139 -12.50 4.70 28.36
CA VAL A 139 -12.16 3.68 27.37
C VAL A 139 -13.41 2.89 26.94
N LEU A 140 -14.29 2.54 27.88
CA LEU A 140 -15.58 1.90 27.60
C LEU A 140 -16.45 2.75 26.65
N ASP A 141 -16.56 4.06 26.89
CA ASP A 141 -17.29 4.95 25.99
C ASP A 141 -16.66 5.00 24.59
N ARG A 142 -15.33 5.03 24.47
CA ARG A 142 -14.65 4.99 23.17
C ARG A 142 -14.89 3.69 22.42
N VAL A 143 -14.80 2.53 23.10
CA VAL A 143 -15.02 1.23 22.45
C VAL A 143 -16.48 1.09 22.02
N ARG A 144 -17.46 1.52 22.83
CA ARG A 144 -18.87 1.57 22.42
C ARG A 144 -19.06 2.38 21.14
N THR A 145 -18.59 3.64 21.12
CA THR A 145 -18.72 4.51 19.93
C THR A 145 -18.03 3.92 18.70
N ALA A 146 -16.84 3.31 18.86
CA ALA A 146 -16.12 2.64 17.78
C ALA A 146 -16.91 1.42 17.25
N THR A 147 -17.35 0.53 18.12
CA THR A 147 -18.05 -0.71 17.74
C THR A 147 -19.41 -0.44 17.07
N GLU A 148 -20.15 0.57 17.53
CA GLU A 148 -21.38 1.06 16.87
C GLU A 148 -21.11 1.57 15.46
N LYS A 149 -20.06 2.40 15.29
CA LYS A 149 -19.68 3.00 14.01
C LYS A 149 -19.27 1.93 12.98
N GLU A 150 -18.47 0.95 13.42
CA GLU A 150 -17.89 -0.06 12.54
C GLU A 150 -18.73 -1.36 12.44
N GLY A 151 -19.86 -1.43 13.13
CA GLY A 151 -20.74 -2.60 13.09
C GLY A 151 -20.12 -3.85 13.70
N ARG A 152 -19.34 -3.69 14.78
CA ARG A 152 -18.73 -4.76 15.59
C ARG A 152 -19.46 -4.89 16.92
N VAL A 153 -19.36 -6.05 17.57
CA VAL A 153 -20.02 -6.26 18.87
C VAL A 153 -19.10 -5.93 20.05
N PHE A 154 -19.67 -5.67 21.22
CA PHE A 154 -18.88 -5.61 22.47
C PHE A 154 -19.64 -6.18 23.67
N ALA A 155 -18.90 -6.63 24.68
CA ALA A 155 -19.42 -7.01 25.98
C ALA A 155 -18.41 -6.70 27.09
N ILE A 156 -18.87 -6.66 28.33
CA ILE A 156 -18.02 -6.43 29.51
C ILE A 156 -17.43 -7.74 30.00
N GLN A 157 -16.12 -7.75 30.26
CA GLN A 157 -15.44 -8.80 31.03
C GLN A 157 -14.92 -8.24 32.35
N TYR A 158 -15.45 -8.70 33.47
CA TYR A 158 -14.86 -8.41 34.77
C TYR A 158 -13.72 -9.38 35.09
N ASN A 159 -12.62 -8.87 35.63
CA ASN A 159 -11.54 -9.67 36.19
C ASN A 159 -11.41 -9.40 37.70
N VAL A 160 -11.61 -10.43 38.52
CA VAL A 160 -11.63 -10.35 40.00
C VAL A 160 -10.32 -10.77 40.67
N VAL A 161 -9.26 -11.02 39.90
CA VAL A 161 -7.93 -11.35 40.46
C VAL A 161 -7.45 -10.21 41.36
N ASN A 162 -6.86 -10.58 42.51
CA ASN A 162 -6.39 -9.68 43.57
C ASN A 162 -7.48 -8.83 44.28
N VAL A 163 -8.76 -9.19 44.16
CA VAL A 163 -9.85 -8.58 44.95
C VAL A 163 -10.18 -9.44 46.17
N PRO A 164 -10.27 -8.88 47.40
CA PRO A 164 -10.72 -9.64 48.57
C PRO A 164 -12.11 -10.24 48.38
N ALA A 165 -12.27 -11.53 48.70
CA ALA A 165 -13.46 -12.31 48.38
C ALA A 165 -14.77 -11.72 48.95
N ASP A 166 -14.71 -11.09 50.12
CA ASP A 166 -15.81 -10.38 50.80
C ASP A 166 -16.24 -9.08 50.09
N ARG A 167 -15.38 -8.53 49.21
CA ARG A 167 -15.62 -7.26 48.51
C ARG A 167 -16.12 -7.43 47.08
N ILE A 168 -15.87 -8.59 46.44
CA ILE A 168 -16.14 -8.81 45.01
C ILE A 168 -17.58 -8.50 44.64
N ALA A 169 -18.56 -9.09 45.35
CA ALA A 169 -19.97 -8.95 44.99
C ALA A 169 -20.43 -7.49 44.96
N VAL A 170 -20.08 -6.71 45.99
CA VAL A 170 -20.46 -5.29 46.12
C VAL A 170 -19.82 -4.44 45.02
N ILE A 171 -18.56 -4.68 44.68
CA ILE A 171 -17.85 -3.93 43.62
C ILE A 171 -18.50 -4.19 42.26
N LEU A 172 -18.81 -5.46 41.96
CA LEU A 172 -19.40 -5.86 40.69
C LEU A 172 -20.85 -5.37 40.54
N GLU A 173 -21.64 -5.43 41.62
CA GLU A 173 -23.02 -4.92 41.66
C GLU A 173 -23.04 -3.39 41.40
N GLN A 174 -22.24 -2.62 42.16
CA GLN A 174 -22.17 -1.16 42.03
C GLN A 174 -21.63 -0.68 40.67
N ASP A 175 -20.63 -1.39 40.10
CA ASP A 175 -20.11 -1.02 38.79
C ASP A 175 -21.07 -1.40 37.66
N TRP A 176 -21.73 -2.56 37.77
CA TRP A 176 -22.70 -2.98 36.76
C TRP A 176 -23.94 -2.09 36.75
N GLU A 177 -24.50 -1.73 37.92
CA GLU A 177 -25.62 -0.79 38.01
C GLU A 177 -25.26 0.55 37.33
N LYS A 178 -24.06 1.10 37.63
CA LYS A 178 -23.56 2.32 37.00
C LYS A 178 -23.49 2.20 35.47
N ILE A 179 -22.81 1.18 34.94
CA ILE A 179 -22.59 1.12 33.48
C ILE A 179 -23.84 0.68 32.72
N ALA A 180 -24.67 -0.21 33.28
CA ALA A 180 -25.89 -0.71 32.66
C ALA A 180 -27.01 0.35 32.67
N HIS A 181 -27.21 1.07 33.78
CA HIS A 181 -28.28 2.05 33.93
C HIS A 181 -27.85 3.49 33.63
N GLU A 182 -26.79 4.01 34.27
CA GLU A 182 -26.38 5.42 34.11
C GLU A 182 -25.68 5.67 32.77
N LYS A 183 -24.69 4.84 32.41
CA LYS A 183 -24.01 4.95 31.10
C LYS A 183 -24.81 4.31 29.96
N GLY A 184 -25.83 3.52 30.27
CA GLY A 184 -26.73 2.89 29.31
C GLY A 184 -26.04 1.91 28.35
N VAL A 185 -25.02 1.16 28.76
CA VAL A 185 -24.28 0.30 27.79
C VAL A 185 -25.17 -0.73 27.09
N LEU A 186 -26.22 -1.20 27.78
CA LEU A 186 -27.20 -2.17 27.26
C LEU A 186 -28.17 -1.58 26.21
N SER A 187 -28.25 -0.26 26.09
CA SER A 187 -29.04 0.41 25.02
C SER A 187 -28.29 0.49 23.70
N SER A 188 -27.00 0.15 23.66
CA SER A 188 -26.24 0.08 22.42
C SER A 188 -26.78 -1.05 21.53
N PRO A 189 -27.05 -0.80 20.24
CA PRO A 189 -27.43 -1.85 19.29
C PRO A 189 -26.30 -2.87 19.06
N ASN A 190 -25.08 -2.56 19.50
CA ASN A 190 -23.89 -3.38 19.34
C ASN A 190 -23.46 -4.10 20.62
N TYR A 191 -24.19 -3.96 21.73
CA TYR A 191 -23.96 -4.77 22.92
C TYR A 191 -24.32 -6.24 22.63
N LEU A 192 -23.37 -7.14 22.81
CA LEU A 192 -23.50 -8.55 22.48
C LEU A 192 -24.52 -9.26 23.38
N ARG A 193 -25.41 -10.03 22.74
CA ARG A 193 -26.45 -10.82 23.38
C ARG A 193 -26.37 -12.27 22.91
N GLU A 194 -26.98 -13.16 23.67
CA GLU A 194 -27.28 -14.54 23.26
C GLU A 194 -28.71 -14.87 23.71
N ASN A 195 -29.58 -15.24 22.77
CA ASN A 195 -31.02 -15.44 23.01
C ASN A 195 -31.67 -14.26 23.76
N GLY A 196 -31.32 -13.03 23.34
CA GLY A 196 -31.82 -11.76 23.90
C GLY A 196 -31.12 -11.29 25.18
N LYS A 197 -30.47 -12.18 25.93
CA LYS A 197 -29.76 -11.85 27.19
C LYS A 197 -28.42 -11.16 26.91
N PRO A 198 -28.09 -10.03 27.54
CA PRO A 198 -26.75 -9.46 27.52
C PRO A 198 -25.68 -10.48 27.93
N VAL A 199 -24.58 -10.52 27.17
CA VAL A 199 -23.39 -11.29 27.52
C VAL A 199 -22.58 -10.53 28.58
N ILE A 200 -22.20 -11.23 29.65
CA ILE A 200 -21.28 -10.75 30.68
C ILE A 200 -20.21 -11.82 30.87
N ALA A 201 -18.94 -11.46 30.78
CA ALA A 201 -17.84 -12.39 31.03
C ALA A 201 -17.22 -12.16 32.42
N LEU A 202 -16.89 -13.24 33.12
CA LEU A 202 -16.28 -13.22 34.46
C LEU A 202 -14.96 -14.01 34.45
N ALA A 203 -13.88 -13.37 34.88
CA ALA A 203 -12.54 -13.95 34.97
C ALA A 203 -11.99 -13.83 36.40
N GLY A 204 -11.19 -14.81 36.83
CA GLY A 204 -10.54 -14.81 38.15
C GLY A 204 -11.20 -15.68 39.23
N PHE A 205 -12.29 -16.39 38.91
CA PHE A 205 -12.88 -17.39 39.82
C PHE A 205 -12.22 -18.77 39.71
N GLY A 206 -12.24 -19.54 40.80
CA GLY A 206 -11.75 -20.93 40.84
C GLY A 206 -10.23 -21.11 40.74
N TRP A 207 -9.43 -20.05 40.81
CA TRP A 207 -7.98 -20.15 40.84
C TRP A 207 -7.50 -20.63 42.20
N ARG A 208 -6.48 -21.50 42.21
CA ARG A 208 -5.87 -22.01 43.44
C ARG A 208 -5.44 -20.86 44.35
N ASN A 209 -5.80 -20.95 45.63
CA ASN A 209 -5.51 -19.97 46.68
C ASN A 209 -6.19 -18.59 46.52
N ALA A 210 -7.16 -18.42 45.61
CA ALA A 210 -7.89 -17.16 45.47
C ALA A 210 -8.89 -16.88 46.62
N GLY A 211 -9.17 -17.87 47.47
CA GLY A 211 -10.11 -17.72 48.60
C GLY A 211 -11.60 -17.65 48.20
N HIS A 212 -11.92 -17.85 46.92
CA HIS A 212 -13.28 -17.88 46.42
C HIS A 212 -13.96 -19.21 46.76
N THR A 213 -15.24 -19.18 47.15
CA THR A 213 -16.04 -20.40 47.36
C THR A 213 -17.10 -20.55 46.25
N PRO A 214 -17.54 -21.78 45.91
CA PRO A 214 -18.64 -21.97 44.95
C PRO A 214 -19.91 -21.22 45.36
N ALA A 215 -20.22 -21.13 46.66
CA ALA A 215 -21.35 -20.36 47.18
C ALA A 215 -21.24 -18.85 46.89
N LEU A 216 -20.05 -18.25 47.06
CA LEU A 216 -19.79 -16.85 46.69
C LEU A 216 -20.03 -16.63 45.19
N VAL A 217 -19.53 -17.53 44.34
CA VAL A 217 -19.72 -17.40 42.89
C VAL A 217 -21.19 -17.52 42.52
N ARG A 218 -21.93 -18.52 43.04
CA ARG A 218 -23.39 -18.63 42.84
C ARG A 218 -24.14 -17.35 43.21
N SER A 219 -23.79 -16.73 44.34
CA SER A 219 -24.37 -15.44 44.77
C SER A 219 -24.13 -14.33 43.74
N ILE A 220 -22.92 -14.22 43.19
CA ILE A 220 -22.55 -13.23 42.15
C ILE A 220 -23.30 -13.49 40.84
N LEU A 221 -23.46 -14.75 40.42
CA LEU A 221 -24.22 -15.11 39.21
C LEU A 221 -25.71 -14.81 39.36
N GLY A 222 -26.27 -15.13 40.53
CA GLY A 222 -27.64 -14.79 40.90
C GLY A 222 -27.88 -13.28 40.92
N MET A 223 -26.92 -12.51 41.46
CA MET A 223 -26.93 -11.04 41.41
C MET A 223 -26.97 -10.54 39.96
N PHE A 224 -26.02 -10.90 39.10
CA PHE A 224 -25.98 -10.44 37.70
C PHE A 224 -27.27 -10.78 36.94
N ARG A 225 -27.79 -12.00 37.10
CA ARG A 225 -29.05 -12.42 36.46
C ARG A 225 -30.29 -11.69 37.00
N ARG A 226 -30.26 -11.23 38.25
CA ARG A 226 -31.35 -10.46 38.89
C ARG A 226 -31.33 -8.99 38.48
N ILE A 227 -30.16 -8.35 38.45
CA ILE A 227 -30.04 -6.90 38.20
C ILE A 227 -29.93 -6.55 36.71
N THR A 228 -29.62 -7.52 35.83
CA THR A 228 -29.57 -7.28 34.38
C THR A 228 -30.97 -7.41 33.76
N PRO A 229 -31.49 -6.38 33.05
CA PRO A 229 -32.77 -6.45 32.37
C PRO A 229 -32.84 -7.61 31.35
N GLY A 230 -33.80 -8.52 31.54
CA GLY A 230 -33.95 -9.75 30.74
C GLY A 230 -33.08 -10.92 31.20
N GLY A 231 -32.35 -10.80 32.32
CA GLY A 231 -31.34 -11.75 32.76
C GLY A 231 -30.00 -11.55 32.04
N ALA A 232 -29.04 -12.43 32.31
CA ALA A 232 -27.70 -12.39 31.71
C ALA A 232 -27.30 -13.77 31.17
N TYR A 233 -26.55 -13.78 30.07
CA TYR A 233 -25.75 -14.93 29.61
C TYR A 233 -24.35 -14.76 30.19
N ILE A 234 -23.89 -15.71 31.00
CA ILE A 234 -22.63 -15.58 31.74
C ILE A 234 -21.55 -16.52 31.21
N MET A 235 -20.50 -15.93 30.63
CA MET A 235 -19.28 -16.60 30.17
C MET A 235 -18.25 -16.61 31.31
N THR A 236 -17.64 -17.76 31.62
CA THR A 236 -16.55 -17.84 32.61
C THR A 236 -15.19 -18.04 31.97
N TYR A 237 -14.17 -17.33 32.48
CA TYR A 237 -12.76 -17.58 32.18
C TYR A 237 -12.11 -18.39 33.30
N VAL A 238 -12.00 -19.70 33.09
CA VAL A 238 -11.61 -20.70 34.10
C VAL A 238 -10.12 -21.06 34.05
N PRO A 239 -9.53 -21.57 35.15
CA PRO A 239 -8.13 -22.00 35.18
C PRO A 239 -7.78 -23.06 34.13
N THR A 240 -6.48 -23.24 33.87
CA THR A 240 -6.02 -24.15 32.81
C THR A 240 -6.52 -25.59 33.01
N HIS A 241 -6.51 -26.06 34.26
CA HIS A 241 -6.87 -27.43 34.64
C HIS A 241 -8.24 -27.55 35.33
N TRP A 242 -9.18 -26.65 34.98
CA TRP A 242 -10.51 -26.55 35.60
C TRP A 242 -11.26 -27.90 35.74
N ARG A 243 -11.15 -28.77 34.73
CA ARG A 243 -11.83 -30.07 34.65
C ARG A 243 -11.27 -31.13 35.62
N THR A 244 -10.01 -31.00 36.05
CA THR A 244 -9.33 -31.98 36.89
C THR A 244 -9.02 -31.47 38.30
N SER A 245 -9.37 -30.22 38.62
CA SER A 245 -9.02 -29.53 39.88
C SER A 245 -7.51 -29.53 40.20
N GLY A 246 -6.68 -29.73 39.17
CA GLY A 246 -5.21 -29.80 39.27
C GLY A 246 -4.52 -28.45 39.03
N GLY A 247 -3.20 -28.43 39.15
CA GLY A 247 -2.37 -27.28 38.74
C GLY A 247 -2.84 -25.93 39.30
N ASN A 248 -3.21 -25.01 38.40
CA ASN A 248 -3.71 -23.67 38.74
C ASN A 248 -5.19 -23.60 39.14
N ALA A 249 -5.95 -24.70 39.03
CA ALA A 249 -7.33 -24.77 39.50
C ALA A 249 -7.38 -25.01 41.02
N ASP A 250 -8.41 -24.46 41.65
CA ASP A 250 -8.78 -24.75 43.03
C ASP A 250 -9.08 -26.25 43.21
N PRO A 251 -8.61 -26.89 44.30
CA PRO A 251 -8.80 -28.32 44.52
C PRO A 251 -10.24 -28.71 44.90
N ASN A 252 -11.14 -27.77 45.23
CA ASN A 252 -12.52 -28.10 45.57
C ASN A 252 -13.30 -28.61 44.33
N PRO A 253 -13.76 -29.88 44.30
CA PRO A 253 -14.42 -30.46 43.14
C PRO A 253 -15.79 -29.82 42.84
N GLU A 254 -16.44 -29.16 43.81
CA GLU A 254 -17.71 -28.43 43.57
C GLU A 254 -17.59 -27.33 42.52
N PHE A 255 -16.38 -26.82 42.27
CA PHE A 255 -16.16 -25.88 41.15
C PHE A 255 -16.51 -26.52 39.80
N ILE A 256 -16.30 -27.82 39.61
CA ILE A 256 -16.63 -28.50 38.35
C ILE A 256 -18.14 -28.48 38.10
N ASP A 257 -18.94 -28.78 39.13
CA ASP A 257 -20.40 -28.75 39.03
C ASP A 257 -20.90 -27.30 38.89
N LEU A 258 -20.29 -26.34 39.61
CA LEU A 258 -20.53 -24.89 39.43
C LEU A 258 -20.37 -24.45 37.96
N TRP A 259 -19.27 -24.84 37.29
CA TRP A 259 -19.03 -24.45 35.89
C TRP A 259 -20.07 -25.00 34.92
N LEU A 260 -20.58 -26.21 35.17
CA LEU A 260 -21.48 -26.93 34.26
C LEU A 260 -22.97 -26.65 34.52
N ASP A 261 -23.36 -26.41 35.76
CA ASP A 261 -24.75 -26.16 36.10
C ASP A 261 -25.07 -24.65 36.01
N GLU A 262 -24.18 -23.78 36.52
CA GLU A 262 -24.49 -22.34 36.67
C GLU A 262 -24.09 -21.46 35.47
N PHE A 263 -22.96 -21.70 34.82
CA PHE A 263 -22.45 -20.84 33.74
C PHE A 263 -23.01 -21.23 32.36
N ASP A 264 -23.15 -20.24 31.48
CA ASP A 264 -23.70 -20.46 30.13
C ASP A 264 -22.61 -20.79 29.11
N SER A 265 -21.36 -20.37 29.35
CA SER A 265 -20.20 -20.87 28.63
C SER A 265 -18.93 -20.95 29.45
N ILE A 266 -18.08 -21.91 29.08
CA ILE A 266 -16.77 -22.16 29.68
C ILE A 266 -15.68 -21.75 28.68
N CYS A 267 -14.83 -20.81 29.10
CA CYS A 267 -13.63 -20.38 28.39
C CYS A 267 -12.38 -20.73 29.20
N PRO A 268 -11.66 -21.80 28.87
CA PRO A 268 -10.48 -22.20 29.63
C PRO A 268 -9.29 -21.26 29.38
N ASN A 269 -8.44 -21.04 30.39
CA ASN A 269 -7.22 -20.23 30.28
C ASN A 269 -6.24 -20.76 29.23
N ILE A 270 -5.39 -19.87 28.68
CA ILE A 270 -4.36 -20.20 27.68
C ILE A 270 -3.39 -21.29 28.16
N SER A 271 -2.81 -22.01 27.20
CA SER A 271 -1.88 -23.13 27.41
C SER A 271 -1.22 -23.54 26.09
N SER A 272 0.06 -23.94 26.14
CA SER A 272 0.82 -24.42 24.98
C SER A 272 0.35 -25.78 24.42
N ILE A 273 -0.34 -26.60 25.23
CA ILE A 273 -0.84 -27.94 24.84
C ILE A 273 -2.32 -27.91 24.42
N HIS A 274 -2.71 -26.88 23.66
CA HIS A 274 -4.13 -26.51 23.52
C HIS A 274 -5.01 -27.56 22.80
N GLY A 275 -4.52 -28.21 21.74
CA GLY A 275 -5.32 -29.11 20.89
C GLY A 275 -5.92 -30.32 21.61
N GLU A 276 -5.07 -31.17 22.20
CA GLU A 276 -5.50 -32.36 22.98
C GLU A 276 -6.40 -32.00 24.16
N ARG A 277 -6.07 -30.88 24.84
CA ARG A 277 -6.88 -30.36 25.93
C ARG A 277 -8.26 -29.93 25.47
N MET A 278 -8.37 -29.25 24.32
CA MET A 278 -9.63 -28.79 23.77
C MET A 278 -10.59 -29.96 23.52
N LYS A 279 -10.09 -31.02 22.87
CA LYS A 279 -10.84 -32.26 22.65
C LYS A 279 -11.40 -32.83 23.95
N ALA A 280 -10.53 -33.00 24.95
CA ALA A 280 -10.90 -33.60 26.23
C ALA A 280 -11.86 -32.72 27.05
N ASP A 281 -11.81 -31.39 26.90
CA ASP A 281 -12.75 -30.46 27.54
C ASP A 281 -14.14 -30.50 26.86
N VAL A 282 -14.19 -30.49 25.52
CA VAL A 282 -15.45 -30.63 24.73
C VAL A 282 -16.12 -31.98 25.00
N GLU A 283 -15.36 -33.08 24.96
CA GLU A 283 -15.87 -34.43 25.26
C GLU A 283 -16.40 -34.55 26.70
N PHE A 284 -15.75 -33.88 27.66
CA PHE A 284 -16.18 -33.89 29.06
C PHE A 284 -17.49 -33.12 29.28
N ILE A 285 -17.62 -31.92 28.71
CA ILE A 285 -18.88 -31.14 28.78
C ILE A 285 -20.01 -31.96 28.16
N ARG A 286 -19.81 -32.49 26.94
CA ARG A 286 -20.79 -33.34 26.25
C ARG A 286 -21.21 -34.53 27.10
N LYS A 287 -20.26 -35.26 27.70
CA LYS A 287 -20.54 -36.43 28.55
C LYS A 287 -21.22 -36.09 29.88
N ARG A 288 -20.92 -34.93 30.49
CA ARG A 288 -21.54 -34.49 31.76
C ARG A 288 -22.94 -33.91 31.59
N LEU A 289 -23.29 -33.44 30.40
CA LEU A 289 -24.60 -32.88 30.07
C LEU A 289 -25.47 -33.83 29.22
N GLU A 290 -24.98 -35.02 28.88
CA GLU A 290 -25.73 -36.05 28.15
C GLU A 290 -27.03 -36.41 28.88
N GLY A 291 -28.17 -36.23 28.20
CA GLY A 291 -29.51 -36.41 28.78
C GLY A 291 -30.04 -35.25 29.63
N LYS A 292 -29.26 -34.20 29.90
CA LYS A 292 -29.75 -32.97 30.55
C LYS A 292 -30.36 -32.00 29.51
N GLN A 293 -31.30 -31.15 29.94
CA GLN A 293 -31.79 -30.01 29.13
C GLN A 293 -30.85 -28.78 29.16
N ARG A 294 -29.73 -28.86 29.88
CA ARG A 294 -28.73 -27.79 30.01
C ARG A 294 -27.72 -27.86 28.88
N VAL A 295 -27.54 -26.76 28.15
CA VAL A 295 -26.43 -26.54 27.23
C VAL A 295 -25.45 -25.56 27.88
N VAL A 296 -24.15 -25.81 27.70
CA VAL A 296 -23.04 -24.94 28.08
C VAL A 296 -22.11 -24.84 26.88
N ASP A 297 -21.91 -23.63 26.33
CA ASP A 297 -21.01 -23.46 25.19
C ASP A 297 -19.55 -23.59 25.64
N TYR A 298 -18.72 -24.19 24.77
CA TYR A 298 -17.29 -24.23 24.95
C TYR A 298 -16.63 -23.19 24.04
N ILE A 299 -15.92 -22.22 24.64
CA ILE A 299 -15.29 -21.09 23.93
C ILE A 299 -13.77 -21.14 24.22
N PRO A 300 -12.93 -21.76 23.37
CA PRO A 300 -11.50 -21.84 23.63
C PRO A 300 -10.83 -20.46 23.63
N SER A 301 -9.85 -20.29 24.51
CA SER A 301 -8.92 -19.17 24.43
C SER A 301 -7.83 -19.45 23.40
N VAL A 302 -7.68 -18.59 22.40
CA VAL A 302 -6.69 -18.76 21.33
C VAL A 302 -5.69 -17.60 21.35
N TYR A 303 -4.40 -17.86 21.12
CA TYR A 303 -3.36 -16.83 21.25
C TYR A 303 -2.19 -17.04 20.29
N ALA A 304 -1.51 -15.94 19.94
CA ALA A 304 -0.41 -15.97 18.96
C ALA A 304 0.89 -16.57 19.50
N GLY A 305 1.18 -16.38 20.78
CA GLY A 305 2.42 -16.76 21.47
C GLY A 305 2.57 -15.94 22.75
N GLU A 306 3.61 -16.17 23.54
CA GLU A 306 3.80 -15.56 24.87
C GLU A 306 5.28 -15.22 25.11
N SER A 307 5.56 -14.05 25.68
CA SER A 307 6.89 -13.64 26.14
C SER A 307 6.78 -12.66 27.31
N ARG A 308 7.43 -12.95 28.44
CA ARG A 308 7.30 -12.16 29.68
C ARG A 308 8.63 -11.57 30.18
N SER A 309 9.50 -11.22 29.23
CA SER A 309 10.86 -10.71 29.47
C SER A 309 10.96 -9.51 30.41
N THR A 310 9.92 -8.70 30.52
CA THR A 310 9.94 -7.41 31.25
C THR A 310 9.46 -7.51 32.70
N TRP A 311 9.14 -8.70 33.22
CA TRP A 311 8.58 -8.85 34.58
C TRP A 311 9.39 -9.80 35.49
N ARG A 312 10.31 -9.23 36.29
CA ARG A 312 10.90 -9.80 37.53
C ARG A 312 11.60 -11.19 37.46
N THR A 313 11.44 -11.98 36.41
CA THR A 313 12.12 -13.25 36.16
C THR A 313 13.23 -13.03 35.12
N GLY A 314 14.19 -13.96 35.06
CA GLY A 314 15.31 -13.86 34.11
C GLY A 314 14.88 -14.12 32.67
N LYS A 315 15.87 -14.34 31.78
CA LYS A 315 15.65 -14.69 30.36
C LYS A 315 14.85 -16.00 30.12
N GLU A 316 14.40 -16.67 31.17
CA GLU A 316 13.69 -17.97 31.15
C GLU A 316 12.27 -17.89 30.56
N ASP A 317 11.64 -16.71 30.57
CA ASP A 317 10.30 -16.48 30.00
C ASP A 317 10.32 -15.73 28.64
N TRP A 318 11.49 -15.58 27.99
CA TRP A 318 11.62 -14.95 26.66
C TRP A 318 11.11 -15.87 25.55
N ASN A 319 10.17 -15.38 24.72
CA ASN A 319 9.56 -16.12 23.60
C ASN A 319 9.12 -17.55 23.99
N LYS A 320 8.58 -17.67 25.22
CA LYS A 320 8.23 -18.92 25.91
C LYS A 320 7.28 -19.80 25.11
N VAL A 321 6.33 -19.17 24.42
CA VAL A 321 5.47 -19.83 23.44
C VAL A 321 5.69 -19.15 22.11
N LYS A 322 6.47 -19.80 21.25
CA LYS A 322 6.79 -19.32 19.90
C LYS A 322 5.55 -19.08 19.07
N ARG A 323 5.57 -18.02 18.27
CA ARG A 323 4.51 -17.68 17.32
C ARG A 323 4.62 -18.47 16.02
N ASN A 324 5.84 -18.89 15.66
CA ASN A 324 6.14 -19.81 14.55
C ASN A 324 5.46 -19.38 13.23
N GLY A 325 5.62 -18.10 12.87
CA GLY A 325 5.05 -17.54 11.64
C GLY A 325 3.52 -17.45 11.63
N GLY A 326 2.84 -17.67 12.76
CA GLY A 326 1.38 -17.75 12.86
C GLY A 326 0.82 -19.18 12.90
N ARG A 327 1.65 -20.21 12.70
CA ARG A 327 1.20 -21.62 12.68
C ARG A 327 0.59 -22.04 14.02
N PHE A 328 1.20 -21.65 15.13
CA PHE A 328 0.69 -21.95 16.47
C PHE A 328 -0.75 -21.43 16.70
N LEU A 329 -1.06 -20.22 16.20
CA LEU A 329 -2.41 -19.66 16.27
C LEU A 329 -3.37 -20.39 15.33
N TRP A 330 -2.90 -20.76 14.14
CA TRP A 330 -3.70 -21.49 13.16
C TRP A 330 -4.08 -22.90 13.61
N ASP A 331 -3.15 -23.63 14.26
CA ASP A 331 -3.41 -24.96 14.80
C ASP A 331 -4.54 -24.92 15.85
N GLN A 332 -4.63 -23.84 16.64
CA GLN A 332 -5.73 -23.63 17.59
C GLN A 332 -7.06 -23.39 16.85
N PHE A 333 -7.06 -22.59 15.78
CA PHE A 333 -8.24 -22.36 14.94
C PHE A 333 -8.72 -23.63 14.21
N HIS A 334 -7.80 -24.42 13.64
CA HIS A 334 -8.09 -25.73 13.04
C HIS A 334 -8.75 -26.66 14.05
N ASN A 335 -8.12 -26.86 15.22
CA ASN A 335 -8.64 -27.75 16.26
C ASN A 335 -10.02 -27.31 16.78
N ALA A 336 -10.26 -26.00 16.94
CA ALA A 336 -11.59 -25.50 17.32
C ALA A 336 -12.68 -25.91 16.32
N THR A 337 -12.50 -25.61 15.03
CA THR A 337 -13.52 -25.98 14.02
C THR A 337 -13.66 -27.49 13.86
N LYS A 338 -12.57 -28.25 13.98
CA LYS A 338 -12.55 -29.73 13.99
C LYS A 338 -13.37 -30.34 15.12
N PHE A 339 -13.43 -29.70 16.29
CA PHE A 339 -14.26 -30.12 17.42
C PHE A 339 -15.64 -29.46 17.46
N GLY A 340 -16.08 -28.81 16.37
CA GLY A 340 -17.40 -28.20 16.23
C GLY A 340 -17.59 -26.91 17.05
N VAL A 341 -16.51 -26.27 17.49
CA VAL A 341 -16.55 -25.01 18.22
C VAL A 341 -16.99 -23.88 17.28
N ARG A 342 -17.98 -23.11 17.73
CA ARG A 342 -18.60 -22.01 16.97
C ARG A 342 -18.16 -20.62 17.40
N THR A 343 -17.59 -20.47 18.59
CA THR A 343 -17.10 -19.18 19.09
C THR A 343 -15.73 -19.36 19.70
N MET A 344 -14.82 -18.45 19.43
CA MET A 344 -13.46 -18.47 19.98
C MET A 344 -13.11 -17.12 20.60
N TYR A 345 -12.26 -17.14 21.63
CA TYR A 345 -11.85 -15.95 22.36
C TYR A 345 -10.34 -15.70 22.20
N ALA A 346 -9.96 -14.72 21.39
CA ALA A 346 -8.58 -14.40 21.11
C ALA A 346 -7.94 -13.57 22.23
N ILE A 347 -6.83 -14.05 22.78
CA ILE A 347 -6.09 -13.44 23.88
C ILE A 347 -4.68 -13.09 23.38
N SER A 348 -4.24 -11.83 23.35
CA SER A 348 -5.01 -10.60 23.59
C SER A 348 -4.93 -9.71 22.37
N TRP A 349 -5.91 -8.82 22.18
CA TRP A 349 -5.88 -7.90 21.06
C TRP A 349 -4.68 -6.96 21.21
N ASP A 350 -4.57 -6.29 22.36
CA ASP A 350 -3.64 -5.18 22.58
C ASP A 350 -2.60 -5.40 23.69
N ASP A 351 -2.43 -6.60 24.24
CA ASP A 351 -1.44 -6.87 25.30
C ASP A 351 0.00 -6.99 24.78
N TYR A 352 0.66 -5.84 24.62
CA TYR A 352 2.08 -5.74 24.25
C TYR A 352 3.02 -6.08 25.42
N SER A 353 2.52 -6.11 26.65
CA SER A 353 3.29 -6.35 27.89
C SER A 353 3.65 -7.82 28.09
N ASP A 354 2.70 -8.74 27.94
CA ASP A 354 2.93 -10.19 28.05
C ASP A 354 3.29 -10.84 26.70
N GLY A 355 3.51 -10.02 25.66
CA GLY A 355 3.81 -10.50 24.31
C GLY A 355 2.66 -11.31 23.70
N LEU A 356 1.43 -11.17 24.21
CA LEU A 356 0.21 -11.87 23.78
C LEU A 356 -0.52 -11.15 22.62
N THR A 357 -0.16 -9.90 22.33
CA THR A 357 -0.81 -9.02 21.35
C THR A 357 -1.00 -9.65 19.96
N LEU A 358 -2.15 -9.36 19.36
CA LEU A 358 -2.52 -9.69 17.98
C LEU A 358 -2.44 -8.44 17.08
N MET A 359 -2.49 -7.25 17.66
CA MET A 359 -2.32 -5.95 17.02
C MET A 359 -0.90 -5.76 16.43
N PRO A 360 -0.67 -4.76 15.56
CA PRO A 360 0.57 -4.65 14.81
C PRO A 360 1.79 -4.45 15.71
N ALA A 361 2.86 -5.16 15.34
CA ALA A 361 4.12 -5.19 16.07
C ALA A 361 5.30 -4.99 15.13
N VAL A 362 6.39 -4.46 15.68
CA VAL A 362 7.61 -4.13 14.94
C VAL A 362 8.13 -5.36 14.21
N THR A 363 8.40 -5.23 12.92
CA THR A 363 8.70 -6.37 12.04
C THR A 363 10.11 -6.95 12.23
N ARG A 364 11.07 -6.13 12.66
CA ARG A 364 12.49 -6.52 12.76
C ARG A 364 13.21 -5.92 13.95
N LYS A 365 14.19 -6.65 14.52
CA LYS A 365 14.97 -6.18 15.69
C LYS A 365 15.64 -4.83 15.45
N THR A 366 16.09 -4.57 14.22
CA THR A 366 16.72 -3.30 13.82
C THR A 366 15.80 -2.09 13.90
N PHE A 367 14.48 -2.28 13.93
CA PHE A 367 13.49 -1.21 14.07
C PHE A 367 13.04 -0.98 15.52
N LEU A 368 13.52 -1.79 16.47
CA LEU A 368 13.28 -1.55 17.89
C LEU A 368 13.97 -0.24 18.33
N PRO A 369 13.41 0.45 19.34
CA PRO A 369 14.06 1.58 19.96
C PRO A 369 15.28 1.16 20.78
N ARG A 370 16.28 2.05 20.88
CA ARG A 370 17.43 1.91 21.77
C ARG A 370 17.12 2.48 23.16
N PRO A 371 17.51 1.81 24.26
CA PRO A 371 18.37 0.63 24.33
C PRO A 371 17.63 -0.74 24.25
N TYR A 372 16.31 -0.76 24.05
CA TYR A 372 15.47 -1.95 24.22
C TYR A 372 15.62 -3.04 23.12
N GLU A 373 16.57 -2.90 22.20
CA GLU A 373 16.93 -3.91 21.18
C GLU A 373 17.23 -5.30 21.79
N SER A 374 17.56 -5.37 23.08
CA SER A 374 17.79 -6.61 23.85
C SER A 374 16.73 -6.92 24.93
N GLU A 375 15.67 -6.12 25.04
CA GLU A 375 14.66 -6.20 26.12
C GLU A 375 13.23 -6.42 25.60
N SER A 376 12.96 -6.01 24.35
CA SER A 376 11.70 -6.22 23.64
C SER A 376 11.90 -7.09 22.40
N MET A 377 10.90 -7.90 22.06
CA MET A 377 10.84 -8.67 20.81
C MET A 377 10.27 -7.84 19.64
N SER A 378 10.55 -8.36 18.45
CA SER A 378 9.92 -8.03 17.16
C SER A 378 9.41 -9.31 16.48
N LEU A 379 8.70 -9.20 15.36
CA LEU A 379 8.07 -10.34 14.69
C LEU A 379 9.06 -11.34 14.05
N ASP A 380 10.32 -10.95 13.86
CA ASP A 380 11.41 -11.79 13.36
C ASP A 380 12.08 -12.67 14.43
N GLU A 381 11.59 -12.69 15.69
CA GLU A 381 12.15 -13.54 16.77
C GLU A 381 12.10 -15.05 16.47
N ASP A 382 11.17 -15.48 15.61
CA ASP A 382 11.02 -16.87 15.14
C ASP A 382 11.57 -17.07 13.71
N ASP A 383 12.54 -16.25 13.26
CA ASP A 383 13.17 -16.30 11.93
C ASP A 383 12.20 -16.09 10.74
N HIS A 384 11.06 -15.42 10.99
CA HIS A 384 10.05 -15.12 9.97
C HIS A 384 10.00 -13.63 9.59
N ASN A 385 10.05 -13.33 8.30
CA ASN A 385 9.86 -11.98 7.77
C ASN A 385 8.35 -11.69 7.57
N LEU A 386 7.69 -11.15 8.61
CA LEU A 386 6.23 -10.92 8.64
C LEU A 386 5.88 -9.43 8.48
N PRO A 387 4.74 -9.08 7.86
CA PRO A 387 4.21 -7.72 7.90
C PRO A 387 3.69 -7.37 9.32
N PRO A 388 3.60 -6.08 9.69
CA PRO A 388 3.23 -5.69 11.06
C PRO A 388 1.89 -6.27 11.52
N ASP A 389 0.90 -6.28 10.62
CA ASP A 389 -0.50 -6.67 10.89
C ASP A 389 -0.77 -8.18 10.77
N TRP A 390 0.27 -9.01 10.65
CA TRP A 390 0.14 -10.42 10.26
C TRP A 390 -0.91 -11.22 11.03
N TYR A 391 -0.86 -11.19 12.37
CA TYR A 391 -1.75 -11.97 13.23
C TYR A 391 -3.22 -11.54 13.12
N MET A 392 -3.47 -10.29 12.74
CA MET A 392 -4.79 -9.74 12.49
C MET A 392 -5.43 -10.36 11.24
N ARG A 393 -4.62 -10.68 10.23
CA ARG A 393 -5.05 -11.40 9.02
C ARG A 393 -5.45 -12.84 9.34
N ILE A 394 -4.69 -13.50 10.22
CA ILE A 394 -4.98 -14.86 10.69
C ILE A 394 -6.32 -14.89 11.44
N CYS A 395 -6.53 -13.93 12.35
CA CYS A 395 -7.83 -13.74 13.00
C CYS A 395 -8.95 -13.47 11.98
N GLY A 396 -8.71 -12.63 10.98
CA GLY A 396 -9.67 -12.32 9.92
C GLY A 396 -10.13 -13.55 9.12
N LEU A 397 -9.19 -14.39 8.67
CA LEU A 397 -9.49 -15.65 7.99
C LEU A 397 -10.30 -16.61 8.87
N ALA A 398 -9.92 -16.74 10.15
CA ALA A 398 -10.61 -17.64 11.08
C ALA A 398 -12.03 -17.17 11.40
N ALA A 399 -12.26 -15.85 11.52
CA ALA A 399 -13.59 -15.28 11.68
C ALA A 399 -14.46 -15.52 10.43
N GLU A 400 -13.90 -15.38 9.22
CA GLU A 400 -14.65 -15.65 7.99
C GLU A 400 -15.05 -17.13 7.88
N ALA A 401 -14.16 -18.07 8.21
CA ALA A 401 -14.47 -19.50 8.25
C ALA A 401 -15.58 -19.84 9.26
N LEU A 402 -15.57 -19.21 10.45
CA LEU A 402 -16.67 -19.33 11.42
C LEU A 402 -18.01 -18.80 10.87
N HIS A 403 -17.99 -17.71 10.12
CA HIS A 403 -19.19 -17.11 9.51
C HIS A 403 -19.79 -17.96 8.38
N THR A 404 -18.95 -18.61 7.57
CA THR A 404 -19.39 -19.51 6.49
C THR A 404 -19.69 -20.92 6.97
N GLY A 405 -19.27 -21.27 8.20
CA GLY A 405 -19.30 -22.64 8.70
C GLY A 405 -18.30 -23.57 8.02
N THR A 406 -17.26 -23.01 7.40
CA THR A 406 -16.23 -23.81 6.73
C THR A 406 -15.24 -24.38 7.75
N PRO A 407 -14.91 -25.69 7.69
CA PRO A 407 -13.77 -26.24 8.41
C PRO A 407 -12.47 -25.50 8.08
N ILE A 408 -11.71 -25.11 9.10
CA ILE A 408 -10.38 -24.53 8.91
C ILE A 408 -9.40 -25.68 8.60
N PRO A 409 -8.61 -25.63 7.51
CA PRO A 409 -7.68 -26.70 7.16
C PRO A 409 -6.50 -26.77 8.15
N GLU A 410 -5.92 -27.96 8.30
CA GLU A 410 -4.72 -28.18 9.12
C GLU A 410 -3.48 -27.45 8.54
N THR A 411 -3.44 -27.27 7.22
CA THR A 411 -2.38 -26.56 6.52
C THR A 411 -2.47 -25.04 6.72
N PHE A 412 -1.36 -24.43 7.09
CA PHE A 412 -1.26 -22.98 7.31
C PHE A 412 -1.39 -22.18 5.99
N PRO A 413 -2.33 -21.23 5.86
CA PRO A 413 -2.74 -20.64 4.59
C PRO A 413 -1.87 -19.44 4.21
N LEU A 414 -0.56 -19.63 4.07
CA LEU A 414 0.41 -18.54 3.79
C LEU A 414 -0.05 -17.66 2.60
N LYS A 415 -0.41 -18.30 1.48
CA LYS A 415 -0.96 -17.64 0.27
C LYS A 415 -2.24 -16.83 0.56
N GLY A 416 -3.13 -17.37 1.38
CA GLY A 416 -4.39 -16.71 1.76
C GLY A 416 -4.15 -15.46 2.62
N LEU A 417 -3.15 -15.50 3.51
CA LEU A 417 -2.76 -14.39 4.38
C LEU A 417 -2.01 -13.28 3.66
N GLU A 418 -1.17 -13.65 2.69
CA GLU A 418 -0.52 -12.69 1.78
C GLU A 418 -1.56 -11.95 0.94
N GLY A 419 -2.59 -12.65 0.43
CA GLY A 419 -3.67 -12.08 -0.37
C GLY A 419 -4.84 -11.43 0.40
N TYR A 420 -4.94 -11.59 1.73
CA TYR A 420 -6.16 -11.29 2.51
C TYR A 420 -6.71 -9.86 2.35
N TRP A 421 -5.84 -8.86 2.14
CA TRP A 421 -6.26 -7.46 1.93
C TRP A 421 -6.32 -7.03 0.46
N PHE A 422 -5.92 -7.89 -0.48
CA PHE A 422 -5.73 -7.53 -1.90
C PHE A 422 -6.90 -7.94 -2.83
N GLY A 423 -8.07 -8.27 -2.26
CA GLY A 423 -9.35 -8.27 -3.01
C GLY A 423 -9.84 -9.61 -3.56
N ASN A 424 -9.18 -10.73 -3.28
CA ASN A 424 -9.66 -12.05 -3.73
C ASN A 424 -10.88 -12.52 -2.92
N THR A 425 -11.92 -13.01 -3.60
CA THR A 425 -13.10 -13.62 -2.95
C THR A 425 -12.74 -14.96 -2.30
N LEU A 426 -12.90 -15.06 -0.97
CA LEU A 426 -12.42 -16.20 -0.16
C LEU A 426 -13.10 -17.55 -0.44
N SER A 427 -14.23 -17.56 -1.16
CA SER A 427 -15.04 -18.76 -1.43
C SER A 427 -14.25 -19.91 -2.07
N GLY A 428 -13.23 -19.63 -2.88
CA GLY A 428 -12.43 -20.69 -3.52
C GLY A 428 -11.57 -21.47 -2.53
N TYR A 429 -10.81 -20.76 -1.69
CA TYR A 429 -9.83 -21.36 -0.76
C TYR A 429 -10.51 -22.22 0.32
N LEU A 430 -11.69 -21.79 0.76
CA LEU A 430 -12.48 -22.48 1.79
C LEU A 430 -13.30 -23.66 1.24
N GLN A 431 -13.53 -23.78 -0.06
CA GLN A 431 -14.33 -24.86 -0.67
C GLN A 431 -13.51 -26.07 -1.15
N GLY A 432 -12.20 -26.12 -0.86
CA GLY A 432 -11.33 -27.20 -1.35
C GLY A 432 -11.11 -27.14 -2.86
N ILE A 433 -11.41 -26.01 -3.51
CA ILE A 433 -10.93 -25.71 -4.86
C ILE A 433 -9.48 -25.24 -4.69
N ASP A 434 -8.54 -26.01 -5.23
CA ASP A 434 -7.10 -25.70 -5.19
C ASP A 434 -6.80 -24.34 -5.85
N CYS A 435 -6.88 -23.27 -5.05
CA CYS A 435 -6.49 -21.91 -5.41
C CYS A 435 -4.95 -21.77 -5.34
N LEU A 436 -4.26 -22.74 -5.93
CA LEU A 436 -2.81 -22.91 -5.84
C LEU A 436 -2.05 -22.01 -6.83
N PHE A 437 -2.75 -21.45 -7.82
CA PHE A 437 -2.21 -21.01 -9.13
C PHE A 437 -2.37 -19.51 -9.49
N LEU A 438 -2.21 -18.58 -8.54
CA LEU A 438 -2.26 -17.14 -8.87
C LEU A 438 -1.24 -16.20 -8.16
N VAL A 439 -0.59 -16.62 -7.06
CA VAL A 439 0.37 -15.76 -6.33
C VAL A 439 1.77 -16.36 -6.26
N GLU A 440 1.88 -17.70 -6.19
CA GLU A 440 3.17 -18.39 -6.26
C GLU A 440 3.82 -18.18 -7.64
N ASP A 441 3.00 -18.19 -8.70
CA ASP A 441 3.43 -18.01 -10.07
C ASP A 441 4.03 -16.61 -10.35
N TYR A 442 3.57 -15.53 -9.70
CA TYR A 442 4.19 -14.19 -9.87
C TYR A 442 5.64 -14.19 -9.35
N ASN A 443 5.86 -14.64 -8.11
CA ASN A 443 7.20 -14.66 -7.52
C ASN A 443 8.11 -15.68 -8.21
N ALA A 444 7.56 -16.80 -8.69
CA ALA A 444 8.29 -17.76 -9.54
C ALA A 444 8.70 -17.12 -10.88
N CYS A 445 7.78 -16.44 -11.57
CA CYS A 445 8.08 -15.68 -12.79
C CYS A 445 9.13 -14.59 -12.56
N VAL A 446 9.06 -13.85 -11.45
CA VAL A 446 10.05 -12.82 -11.10
C VAL A 446 11.42 -13.46 -10.86
N THR A 447 11.48 -14.57 -10.13
CA THR A 447 12.73 -15.27 -9.84
C THR A 447 13.38 -15.81 -11.12
N LEU A 448 12.59 -16.44 -11.99
CA LEU A 448 13.03 -16.97 -13.29
C LEU A 448 13.40 -15.86 -14.28
N LEU A 449 12.66 -14.75 -14.32
CA LEU A 449 13.05 -13.55 -15.07
C LEU A 449 14.43 -13.03 -14.63
N PHE A 450 14.75 -13.11 -13.34
CA PHE A 450 16.04 -12.70 -12.81
C PHE A 450 17.17 -13.73 -13.00
N SER A 451 16.91 -15.05 -12.96
CA SER A 451 17.94 -16.05 -13.36
C SER A 451 18.36 -15.85 -14.81
N ILE A 452 17.39 -15.54 -15.68
CA ILE A 452 17.61 -15.20 -17.09
C ILE A 452 18.37 -13.87 -17.23
N PHE A 453 18.06 -12.85 -16.42
CA PHE A 453 18.73 -11.54 -16.46
C PHE A 453 20.23 -11.64 -16.15
N THR A 454 20.64 -12.46 -15.17
CA THR A 454 22.04 -12.54 -14.73
C THR A 454 22.98 -13.21 -15.74
N GLN A 455 22.46 -13.84 -16.79
CA GLN A 455 23.27 -14.64 -17.72
C GLN A 455 23.77 -13.89 -18.98
N GLU A 456 23.18 -12.72 -19.32
CA GLU A 456 23.50 -11.77 -20.43
C GLU A 456 23.71 -12.42 -21.85
N VAL A 457 23.14 -12.00 -22.98
CA VAL A 457 22.22 -10.93 -23.45
C VAL A 457 21.51 -11.47 -24.72
N THR A 458 20.59 -10.70 -25.32
CA THR A 458 19.80 -10.95 -26.56
C THR A 458 18.41 -11.60 -26.44
N LEU A 459 17.86 -11.67 -25.22
CA LEU A 459 16.52 -12.21 -24.92
C LEU A 459 15.38 -11.68 -25.83
N GLY A 460 15.30 -10.36 -26.01
CA GLY A 460 14.18 -9.71 -26.70
C GLY A 460 14.07 -9.98 -28.21
N ARG A 461 15.09 -10.61 -28.84
CA ARG A 461 14.93 -11.21 -30.18
C ARG A 461 14.45 -12.65 -30.07
N ARG A 462 15.02 -13.45 -29.16
CA ARG A 462 14.71 -14.88 -28.99
C ARG A 462 13.23 -15.11 -28.66
N ILE A 463 12.68 -14.38 -27.68
CA ILE A 463 11.25 -14.41 -27.31
C ILE A 463 10.30 -14.20 -28.50
N VAL A 464 10.73 -13.43 -29.50
CA VAL A 464 9.96 -13.13 -30.71
C VAL A 464 10.20 -14.16 -31.82
N THR A 465 11.42 -14.71 -31.91
CA THR A 465 11.83 -15.53 -33.07
C THR A 465 11.47 -17.01 -32.90
N PHE A 466 11.31 -17.49 -31.66
CA PHE A 466 10.83 -18.84 -31.41
C PHE A 466 9.34 -18.95 -31.72
N GLY A 467 9.03 -19.53 -32.88
CA GLY A 467 7.67 -19.71 -33.41
C GLY A 467 6.85 -20.76 -32.64
N GLY A 468 6.47 -20.44 -31.40
CA GLY A 468 5.51 -21.17 -30.58
C GLY A 468 4.34 -20.32 -30.07
N LEU A 469 4.33 -19.00 -30.37
CA LEU A 469 3.28 -18.06 -29.98
C LEU A 469 2.02 -18.26 -30.83
N SER A 470 1.22 -19.27 -30.51
CA SER A 470 -0.04 -19.58 -31.19
C SER A 470 -1.21 -18.68 -30.75
N ALA A 471 -1.08 -17.94 -29.64
CA ALA A 471 -2.08 -16.99 -29.17
C ALA A 471 -1.51 -15.58 -28.90
N HIS A 472 -2.22 -14.56 -29.39
CA HIS A 472 -2.00 -13.13 -29.04
C HIS A 472 -2.17 -12.87 -27.52
N ASP A 473 -2.91 -13.74 -26.85
CA ASP A 473 -3.22 -13.77 -25.42
C ASP A 473 -1.95 -13.97 -24.55
N ASP A 474 -1.08 -14.91 -24.95
CA ASP A 474 0.11 -15.27 -24.17
C ASP A 474 1.11 -14.12 -24.08
N VAL A 475 1.25 -13.35 -25.16
CA VAL A 475 2.15 -12.18 -25.17
C VAL A 475 1.55 -10.99 -24.42
N GLN A 476 0.22 -10.88 -24.38
CA GLN A 476 -0.45 -9.86 -23.58
C GLN A 476 -0.14 -10.08 -22.09
N HIS A 477 -0.28 -11.32 -21.58
CA HIS A 477 0.10 -11.66 -20.21
C HIS A 477 1.58 -11.39 -19.90
N MET A 478 2.51 -11.69 -20.83
CA MET A 478 3.93 -11.36 -20.67
C MET A 478 4.19 -9.84 -20.59
N VAL A 479 3.49 -9.05 -21.41
CA VAL A 479 3.62 -7.58 -21.44
C VAL A 479 3.02 -6.95 -20.18
N ASP A 480 1.89 -7.45 -19.70
CA ASP A 480 1.27 -6.98 -18.46
C ASP A 480 2.09 -7.39 -17.22
N PHE A 481 2.67 -8.59 -17.20
CA PHE A 481 3.62 -9.03 -16.17
C PHE A 481 4.85 -8.13 -16.09
N LEU A 482 5.54 -7.88 -17.21
CA LEU A 482 6.74 -7.05 -17.22
C LEU A 482 6.43 -5.59 -16.84
N ASN A 483 5.25 -5.07 -17.20
CA ASN A 483 4.76 -3.78 -16.70
C ASN A 483 4.57 -3.81 -15.17
N GLN A 484 3.91 -4.85 -14.64
CA GLN A 484 3.66 -5.02 -13.21
C GLN A 484 4.97 -5.12 -12.39
N VAL A 485 6.02 -5.77 -12.92
CA VAL A 485 7.36 -5.78 -12.31
C VAL A 485 7.98 -4.37 -12.24
N LEU A 486 7.75 -3.52 -13.25
CA LEU A 486 8.24 -2.13 -13.26
C LEU A 486 7.46 -1.20 -12.31
N ASP A 487 6.20 -1.50 -12.04
CA ASP A 487 5.34 -0.69 -11.15
C ASP A 487 5.44 -1.13 -9.68
N ASN A 488 5.53 -2.44 -9.39
CA ASN A 488 5.59 -2.99 -8.02
C ASN A 488 6.92 -2.74 -7.30
N GLY A 489 7.98 -2.32 -8.01
CA GLY A 489 9.29 -2.06 -7.41
C GLY A 489 10.01 -3.31 -6.89
N THR A 490 9.61 -4.51 -7.31
CA THR A 490 10.14 -5.83 -6.92
C THR A 490 11.55 -6.14 -7.47
N LEU A 491 12.32 -5.11 -7.80
CA LEU A 491 13.67 -5.20 -8.35
C LEU A 491 14.72 -5.32 -7.22
N PRO A 492 15.73 -6.21 -7.32
CA PRO A 492 16.80 -6.34 -6.34
C PRO A 492 17.51 -5.00 -6.07
N LYS A 493 17.66 -4.64 -4.80
CA LYS A 493 18.12 -3.30 -4.37
C LYS A 493 19.50 -2.94 -4.96
N ASP A 494 20.44 -3.88 -4.92
CA ASP A 494 21.84 -3.68 -5.30
C ASP A 494 22.05 -3.41 -6.81
N HIS A 495 21.05 -3.72 -7.64
CA HIS A 495 21.08 -3.54 -9.09
C HIS A 495 19.84 -2.83 -9.65
N SER A 496 19.03 -2.21 -8.78
CA SER A 496 17.68 -1.72 -9.08
C SER A 496 17.56 -0.86 -10.35
N GLU A 497 18.47 0.10 -10.57
CA GLU A 497 18.49 0.88 -11.82
C GLU A 497 18.82 0.05 -13.08
N LYS A 498 19.84 -0.81 -13.03
CA LYS A 498 20.27 -1.63 -14.18
C LYS A 498 19.17 -2.63 -14.53
N ALA A 499 18.56 -3.25 -13.51
CA ALA A 499 17.41 -4.12 -13.64
C ALA A 499 16.20 -3.38 -14.23
N ARG A 500 15.84 -2.19 -13.72
CA ARG A 500 14.72 -1.37 -14.25
C ARG A 500 14.93 -1.04 -15.73
N LYS A 501 16.12 -0.56 -16.09
CA LYS A 501 16.50 -0.23 -17.48
C LYS A 501 16.41 -1.47 -18.39
N TRP A 502 16.79 -2.65 -17.90
CA TRP A 502 16.68 -3.90 -18.65
C TRP A 502 15.24 -4.38 -18.82
N VAL A 503 14.43 -4.45 -17.75
CA VAL A 503 13.02 -4.87 -17.82
C VAL A 503 12.23 -3.93 -18.73
N LEU A 504 12.43 -2.61 -18.61
CA LEU A 504 11.81 -1.62 -19.50
C LEU A 504 12.26 -1.79 -20.97
N SER A 505 13.54 -2.12 -21.21
CA SER A 505 14.06 -2.42 -22.54
C SER A 505 13.47 -3.71 -23.12
N LEU A 506 13.25 -4.73 -22.29
CA LEU A 506 12.64 -6.01 -22.67
C LEU A 506 11.16 -5.83 -23.02
N LEU A 507 10.39 -5.23 -22.11
CA LEU A 507 8.99 -4.85 -22.32
C LEU A 507 8.82 -4.03 -23.61
N SER A 508 9.65 -2.99 -23.78
CA SER A 508 9.67 -2.15 -24.99
C SER A 508 9.92 -2.95 -26.29
N LYS A 509 10.74 -4.00 -26.26
CA LYS A 509 11.05 -4.84 -27.43
C LYS A 509 9.92 -5.82 -27.73
N ILE A 510 9.38 -6.49 -26.71
CA ILE A 510 8.26 -7.43 -26.84
C ILE A 510 7.02 -6.67 -27.33
N ALA A 511 6.67 -5.56 -26.67
CA ALA A 511 5.56 -4.69 -27.06
C ALA A 511 5.68 -4.22 -28.50
N LYS A 512 6.88 -3.80 -28.96
CA LYS A 512 7.11 -3.42 -30.36
C LYS A 512 6.85 -4.56 -31.36
N SER A 513 7.18 -5.79 -30.98
CA SER A 513 7.34 -6.88 -31.93
C SER A 513 6.14 -7.81 -32.00
N ALA A 514 5.53 -8.13 -30.86
CA ALA A 514 4.20 -8.73 -30.77
C ALA A 514 3.08 -7.68 -30.92
N GLN A 515 3.46 -6.41 -30.89
CA GLN A 515 2.62 -5.28 -31.27
C GLN A 515 1.45 -5.01 -30.30
N VAL A 516 1.63 -5.38 -29.04
CA VAL A 516 0.69 -5.19 -27.91
C VAL A 516 1.29 -4.22 -26.89
N PHE A 517 0.45 -3.51 -26.14
CA PHE A 517 0.87 -2.61 -25.06
C PHE A 517 0.22 -3.04 -23.73
N PRO A 518 0.74 -2.61 -22.57
CA PRO A 518 0.16 -3.00 -21.28
C PRO A 518 -1.30 -2.57 -21.20
N GLY A 519 -2.20 -3.52 -20.92
CA GLY A 519 -3.64 -3.28 -20.85
C GLY A 519 -4.01 -2.26 -19.77
N CYS A 520 -3.14 -2.03 -18.79
CA CYS A 520 -3.34 -1.05 -17.71
C CYS A 520 -3.33 0.39 -18.23
N CYS A 521 -2.72 0.59 -19.41
CA CYS A 521 -2.72 1.83 -20.16
C CYS A 521 -3.99 2.00 -21.02
N GLN A 522 -4.83 0.97 -21.22
CA GLN A 522 -6.06 1.13 -21.99
C GLN A 522 -7.15 1.78 -21.13
N LEU A 523 -7.55 3.00 -21.50
CA LEU A 523 -8.61 3.74 -20.84
C LEU A 523 -9.98 3.28 -21.34
N CYS A 524 -10.86 2.95 -20.39
CA CYS A 524 -12.30 2.90 -20.59
C CYS A 524 -12.91 4.26 -20.19
N ASP A 525 -14.13 4.56 -20.63
CA ASP A 525 -14.96 5.67 -20.11
C ASP A 525 -14.39 7.09 -20.29
N VAL A 526 -13.56 7.32 -21.32
CA VAL A 526 -13.20 8.68 -21.75
C VAL A 526 -14.35 9.28 -22.56
N GLN A 527 -14.91 10.39 -22.07
CA GLN A 527 -15.98 11.13 -22.73
C GLN A 527 -15.35 12.24 -23.57
N CYS A 528 -15.37 12.10 -24.89
CA CYS A 528 -14.77 13.08 -25.79
C CYS A 528 -15.45 13.07 -27.16
N ASP A 529 -15.87 14.24 -27.65
CA ASP A 529 -16.33 14.38 -29.03
C ASP A 529 -15.14 14.51 -29.97
N LEU A 530 -14.91 13.49 -30.80
CA LEU A 530 -13.85 13.46 -31.81
C LEU A 530 -14.29 14.02 -33.18
N THR A 531 -15.50 14.59 -33.27
CA THR A 531 -16.03 15.25 -34.47
C THR A 531 -15.82 16.76 -34.46
N SER A 532 -15.58 17.35 -33.28
CA SER A 532 -15.32 18.79 -33.08
C SER A 532 -13.92 19.05 -32.47
N PRO A 533 -12.84 18.93 -33.26
CA PRO A 533 -11.48 19.15 -32.77
C PRO A 533 -11.23 20.62 -32.39
N LEU A 534 -10.49 20.84 -31.30
CA LEU A 534 -10.02 22.17 -30.87
C LEU A 534 -8.81 22.64 -31.68
N ASN A 535 -8.01 21.71 -32.20
CA ASN A 535 -6.85 22.00 -33.02
C ASN A 535 -6.59 20.84 -34.00
N GLU A 536 -6.31 21.16 -35.26
CA GLU A 536 -5.91 20.19 -36.29
C GLU A 536 -4.48 20.47 -36.76
N GLY A 537 -3.59 19.49 -36.59
CA GLY A 537 -2.22 19.53 -37.07
C GLY A 537 -1.89 18.42 -38.07
N GLY A 538 -0.68 18.45 -38.63
CA GLY A 538 -0.21 17.41 -39.57
C GLY A 538 -0.14 16.00 -38.97
N PHE A 539 -0.01 15.90 -37.64
CA PHE A 539 0.14 14.63 -36.92
C PHE A 539 -1.17 14.05 -36.36
N GLY A 540 -2.27 14.81 -36.40
CA GLY A 540 -3.50 14.44 -35.71
C GLY A 540 -4.35 15.65 -35.32
N TYR A 541 -5.34 15.42 -34.47
CA TYR A 541 -6.19 16.47 -33.92
C TYR A 541 -6.34 16.32 -32.41
N ILE A 542 -6.53 17.45 -31.73
CA ILE A 542 -6.65 17.52 -30.27
C ILE A 542 -8.08 17.89 -29.92
N CYS A 543 -8.69 17.10 -29.04
CA CYS A 543 -9.99 17.38 -28.43
C CYS A 543 -9.83 17.51 -26.92
N LYS A 544 -10.72 18.27 -26.27
CA LYS A 544 -10.85 18.26 -24.81
C LYS A 544 -11.93 17.25 -24.43
N GLY A 545 -11.61 16.35 -23.52
CA GLY A 545 -12.51 15.35 -22.99
C GLY A 545 -12.62 15.38 -21.47
N ILE A 546 -13.39 14.44 -20.93
CA ILE A 546 -13.53 14.18 -19.49
C ILE A 546 -13.18 12.72 -19.24
N TYR A 547 -12.41 12.46 -18.19
CA TYR A 547 -12.09 11.12 -17.71
C TYR A 547 -12.00 11.13 -16.18
N ARG A 548 -12.78 10.27 -15.50
CA ARG A 548 -12.91 10.23 -14.02
C ARG A 548 -13.11 11.63 -13.41
N ASP A 549 -14.10 12.37 -13.93
CA ASP A 549 -14.46 13.74 -13.54
C ASP A 549 -13.35 14.82 -13.72
N ARG A 550 -12.26 14.48 -14.42
CA ARG A 550 -11.16 15.41 -14.73
C ARG A 550 -11.15 15.78 -16.21
N ALA A 551 -10.84 17.05 -16.49
CA ALA A 551 -10.60 17.49 -17.87
C ALA A 551 -9.30 16.89 -18.41
N VAL A 552 -9.36 16.30 -19.60
CA VAL A 552 -8.22 15.65 -20.27
C VAL A 552 -8.01 16.19 -21.68
N CYS A 553 -6.75 16.21 -22.09
CA CYS A 553 -6.34 16.37 -23.47
C CYS A 553 -6.42 15.00 -24.17
N VAL A 554 -7.16 14.93 -25.28
CA VAL A 554 -7.37 13.72 -26.08
C VAL A 554 -6.76 13.96 -27.46
N LYS A 555 -5.56 13.45 -27.68
CA LYS A 555 -4.81 13.60 -28.94
C LYS A 555 -5.05 12.39 -29.84
N ALA A 556 -5.88 12.57 -30.86
CA ALA A 556 -6.19 11.55 -31.87
C ALA A 556 -5.16 11.59 -33.00
N VAL A 557 -4.45 10.48 -33.24
CA VAL A 557 -3.41 10.39 -34.28
C VAL A 557 -4.05 10.22 -35.66
N ARG A 558 -3.66 11.04 -36.65
CA ARG A 558 -4.18 10.91 -38.04
C ARG A 558 -3.54 9.72 -38.74
N LEU A 559 -4.36 8.76 -39.18
CA LEU A 559 -3.92 7.66 -40.05
C LEU A 559 -4.30 7.97 -41.50
N TYR A 560 -3.30 8.29 -42.32
CA TYR A 560 -3.51 8.49 -43.76
C TYR A 560 -3.57 7.14 -44.49
N GLN A 561 -4.78 6.80 -44.98
CA GLN A 561 -5.10 5.81 -46.01
C GLN A 561 -4.14 4.60 -46.18
N ARG A 562 -4.31 3.56 -45.35
CA ARG A 562 -4.04 2.16 -45.73
C ARG A 562 -5.05 1.21 -45.07
N GLN A 563 -5.36 0.10 -45.73
CA GLN A 563 -6.40 -0.85 -45.32
C GLN A 563 -6.13 -1.55 -43.97
N ASP A 564 -4.87 -1.67 -43.55
CA ASP A 564 -4.49 -2.24 -42.25
C ASP A 564 -4.11 -1.16 -41.22
N CYS A 565 -5.14 -0.50 -40.68
CA CYS A 565 -4.94 0.46 -39.59
C CYS A 565 -4.31 -0.20 -38.36
N THR A 566 -4.70 -1.45 -38.07
CA THR A 566 -4.17 -2.28 -36.99
C THR A 566 -2.64 -2.34 -37.00
N GLN A 567 -2.01 -2.52 -38.16
CA GLN A 567 -0.55 -2.63 -38.31
C GLN A 567 0.20 -1.31 -37.97
N TYR A 568 -0.50 -0.16 -38.01
CA TYR A 568 0.06 1.11 -37.55
C TYR A 568 -0.02 1.24 -36.03
N LEU A 569 -1.19 0.95 -35.42
CA LEU A 569 -1.39 0.95 -33.96
C LEU A 569 -0.26 0.18 -33.26
N ARG A 570 -0.09 -1.01 -33.81
CA ARG A 570 0.86 -2.06 -33.50
C ARG A 570 2.34 -1.64 -33.58
N ALA A 571 2.68 -0.66 -34.42
CA ALA A 571 4.04 -0.14 -34.52
C ALA A 571 4.42 0.84 -33.40
N GLN A 572 3.44 1.41 -32.69
CA GLN A 572 3.61 2.44 -31.66
C GLN A 572 3.68 1.88 -30.23
N ALA A 573 3.37 0.60 -30.02
CA ALA A 573 3.28 -0.03 -28.71
C ALA A 573 4.53 0.17 -27.80
N LYS A 574 5.73 0.23 -28.40
CA LYS A 574 6.97 0.59 -27.69
C LYS A 574 6.88 1.96 -27.03
N GLU A 575 6.40 2.97 -27.76
CA GLU A 575 6.41 4.33 -27.27
C GLU A 575 5.35 4.51 -26.17
N PHE A 576 4.21 3.82 -26.24
CA PHE A 576 3.24 3.79 -25.14
C PHE A 576 3.83 3.18 -23.85
N VAL A 577 4.61 2.10 -23.95
CA VAL A 577 5.37 1.54 -22.81
C VAL A 577 6.31 2.59 -22.21
N LEU A 578 7.05 3.33 -23.04
CA LEU A 578 7.96 4.37 -22.55
C LEU A 578 7.17 5.51 -21.87
N LEU A 579 6.13 6.03 -22.53
CA LEU A 579 5.25 7.07 -21.97
C LEU A 579 4.64 6.67 -20.62
N ALA A 580 4.21 5.41 -20.46
CA ALA A 580 3.61 4.90 -19.23
C ALA A 580 4.52 4.91 -18.00
N HIS A 581 5.85 4.88 -18.19
CA HIS A 581 6.84 4.80 -17.10
C HIS A 581 7.67 6.08 -16.89
N LEU A 582 7.31 7.21 -17.54
CA LEU A 582 7.98 8.52 -17.39
C LEU A 582 7.25 9.41 -16.38
N SER A 583 7.93 9.74 -15.27
CA SER A 583 7.41 10.56 -14.17
C SER A 583 8.37 11.69 -13.87
N HIS A 584 8.02 12.93 -14.25
CA HIS A 584 8.83 14.11 -13.95
C HIS A 584 7.96 15.38 -13.88
N PRO A 585 8.17 16.32 -12.93
CA PRO A 585 7.36 17.53 -12.80
C PRO A 585 7.34 18.44 -14.04
N ASN A 586 8.34 18.31 -14.92
CA ASN A 586 8.48 19.08 -16.15
C ASN A 586 8.27 18.26 -17.43
N VAL A 587 7.53 17.14 -17.33
CA VAL A 587 7.12 16.31 -18.47
C VAL A 587 5.63 16.00 -18.33
N VAL A 588 4.84 16.20 -19.38
CA VAL A 588 3.38 16.02 -19.32
C VAL A 588 3.02 14.56 -19.02
N PRO A 589 2.22 14.28 -17.97
CA PRO A 589 1.84 12.92 -17.60
C PRO A 589 1.02 12.22 -18.69
N PHE A 590 1.34 10.95 -18.92
CA PHE A 590 0.53 10.05 -19.75
C PHE A 590 -0.47 9.30 -18.85
N TYR A 591 -1.77 9.43 -19.13
CA TYR A 591 -2.81 8.68 -18.42
C TYR A 591 -3.05 7.33 -19.09
N GLY A 592 -3.07 7.30 -20.43
CA GLY A 592 -3.27 6.08 -21.19
C GLY A 592 -3.65 6.29 -22.66
N VAL A 593 -4.08 5.20 -23.29
CA VAL A 593 -4.62 5.12 -24.64
C VAL A 593 -6.12 4.85 -24.55
N TRP A 594 -6.93 5.70 -25.17
CA TRP A 594 -8.36 5.46 -25.39
C TRP A 594 -8.59 5.01 -26.84
N LEU A 595 -9.46 4.02 -27.00
CA LEU A 595 -9.92 3.46 -28.27
C LEU A 595 -11.45 3.66 -28.35
N PRO A 596 -11.96 4.62 -29.15
CA PRO A 596 -13.37 5.03 -29.10
C PRO A 596 -14.37 3.98 -29.63
N ASP A 597 -13.93 3.17 -30.59
CA ASP A 597 -14.70 2.12 -31.26
C ASP A 597 -13.69 1.13 -31.85
N GLU A 598 -13.90 -0.18 -31.63
CA GLU A 598 -13.03 -1.26 -32.13
C GLU A 598 -12.93 -1.30 -33.66
N LYS A 599 -13.94 -0.79 -34.37
CA LYS A 599 -13.95 -0.65 -35.83
C LYS A 599 -13.33 0.67 -36.29
N SER A 600 -13.20 1.65 -35.40
CA SER A 600 -12.57 2.93 -35.70
C SER A 600 -11.05 2.82 -35.55
N ALA A 601 -10.35 3.22 -36.58
CA ALA A 601 -8.89 3.22 -36.65
C ALA A 601 -8.19 4.28 -35.74
N LYS A 602 -8.87 4.79 -34.71
CA LYS A 602 -8.49 6.01 -33.98
C LYS A 602 -7.84 5.68 -32.63
N ILE A 603 -6.51 5.77 -32.55
CA ILE A 603 -5.82 5.86 -31.25
C ILE A 603 -5.96 7.29 -30.72
N CYS A 604 -6.44 7.40 -29.50
CA CYS A 604 -6.40 8.64 -28.74
C CYS A 604 -5.42 8.50 -27.57
N ILE A 605 -4.40 9.34 -27.53
CA ILE A 605 -3.48 9.44 -26.39
C ILE A 605 -4.06 10.45 -25.42
N VAL A 606 -4.12 10.09 -24.14
CA VAL A 606 -4.83 10.87 -23.12
C VAL A 606 -3.86 11.31 -22.02
N SER A 607 -3.94 12.59 -21.69
CA SER A 607 -3.11 13.30 -20.70
C SER A 607 -3.93 14.38 -19.99
N PRO A 608 -3.44 15.01 -18.90
CA PRO A 608 -4.12 16.14 -18.26
C PRO A 608 -4.42 17.28 -19.24
N TRP A 609 -5.57 17.94 -19.10
CA TRP A 609 -5.82 19.20 -19.80
C TRP A 609 -5.09 20.35 -19.09
N MET A 610 -4.08 20.93 -19.74
CA MET A 610 -3.36 22.10 -19.21
C MET A 610 -4.14 23.39 -19.51
N SER A 611 -4.68 24.04 -18.47
CA SER A 611 -5.60 25.18 -18.61
C SER A 611 -4.92 26.41 -19.23
N ASN A 612 -3.65 26.64 -18.87
CA ASN A 612 -2.80 27.73 -19.33
C ASN A 612 -2.30 27.57 -20.78
N GLY A 613 -2.50 26.41 -21.41
CA GLY A 613 -2.12 26.14 -22.79
C GLY A 613 -0.63 25.87 -23.00
N ASP A 614 -0.16 26.09 -24.23
CA ASP A 614 1.26 26.04 -24.59
C ASP A 614 2.01 27.32 -24.18
N LEU A 615 3.34 27.25 -24.16
CA LEU A 615 4.21 28.31 -23.68
C LEU A 615 4.12 29.58 -24.55
N VAL A 616 3.90 29.47 -25.85
CA VAL A 616 3.70 30.65 -26.73
C VAL A 616 2.43 31.39 -26.32
N LYS A 617 1.32 30.66 -26.19
CA LYS A 617 0.05 31.23 -25.72
C LYS A 617 0.18 31.81 -24.33
N PHE A 618 0.81 31.11 -23.38
CA PHE A 618 1.00 31.58 -22.02
C PHE A 618 1.79 32.90 -21.97
N MET A 619 2.91 32.99 -22.67
CA MET A 619 3.73 34.22 -22.75
C MET A 619 2.98 35.40 -23.38
N SER A 620 2.09 35.15 -24.36
CA SER A 620 1.24 36.21 -24.92
C SER A 620 0.15 36.73 -23.97
N VAL A 621 -0.31 35.90 -23.03
CA VAL A 621 -1.27 36.30 -21.98
C VAL A 621 -0.56 36.97 -20.80
N TYR A 622 0.66 36.52 -20.49
CA TYR A 622 1.51 37.00 -19.40
C TYR A 622 2.84 37.52 -19.96
N PRO A 623 2.88 38.68 -20.63
CA PRO A 623 4.10 39.20 -21.26
C PRO A 623 5.24 39.38 -20.25
N ASP A 624 4.94 39.79 -19.03
CA ASP A 624 5.93 40.09 -17.97
C ASP A 624 6.38 38.86 -17.15
N VAL A 625 5.96 37.63 -17.49
CA VAL A 625 6.40 36.44 -16.72
C VAL A 625 7.88 36.16 -16.93
N ASP A 626 8.60 35.91 -15.83
CA ASP A 626 10.03 35.58 -15.87
C ASP A 626 10.27 34.33 -16.72
N ARG A 627 11.08 34.52 -17.76
CA ARG A 627 11.40 33.53 -18.78
C ARG A 627 12.46 32.52 -18.30
N LEU A 628 13.34 32.89 -17.36
CA LEU A 628 14.45 32.04 -16.93
C LEU A 628 14.00 30.82 -16.10
N PRO A 629 13.04 30.94 -15.14
CA PRO A 629 12.45 29.78 -14.45
C PRO A 629 11.74 28.81 -15.41
N LEU A 630 11.12 29.31 -16.48
CA LEU A 630 10.45 28.49 -17.51
C LEU A 630 11.49 27.73 -18.37
N LEU A 631 12.62 28.34 -18.71
CA LEU A 631 13.72 27.65 -19.41
C LEU A 631 14.44 26.64 -18.50
N SER A 632 14.58 26.94 -17.21
CA SER A 632 15.08 26.01 -16.20
C SER A 632 14.20 24.76 -16.12
N ASP A 633 12.87 24.94 -15.97
CA ASP A 633 11.87 23.87 -16.02
C ASP A 633 12.00 22.99 -17.29
N VAL A 634 12.14 23.59 -18.48
CA VAL A 634 12.33 22.83 -19.73
C VAL A 634 13.66 22.07 -19.73
N SER A 635 14.73 22.65 -19.19
CA SER A 635 16.04 21.98 -19.15
C SER A 635 16.04 20.71 -18.28
N THR A 636 15.36 20.73 -17.12
CA THR A 636 15.26 19.56 -16.24
C THR A 636 14.38 18.47 -16.85
N GLY A 637 13.28 18.84 -17.52
CA GLY A 637 12.45 17.91 -18.29
C GLY A 637 13.23 17.25 -19.44
N LEU A 638 14.06 18.01 -20.16
CA LEU A 638 14.86 17.50 -21.27
C LEU A 638 15.97 16.56 -20.77
N ASP A 639 16.64 16.90 -19.68
CA ASP A 639 17.66 16.04 -19.05
C ASP A 639 17.06 14.73 -18.53
N TYR A 640 15.85 14.77 -17.98
CA TYR A 640 15.11 13.56 -17.61
C TYR A 640 14.82 12.65 -18.82
N LEU A 641 14.38 13.22 -19.96
CA LEU A 641 14.15 12.47 -21.19
C LEU A 641 15.46 11.88 -21.75
N HIS A 642 16.54 12.65 -21.78
CA HIS A 642 17.86 12.20 -22.26
C HIS A 642 18.46 11.09 -21.39
N LYS A 643 18.38 11.22 -20.06
CA LYS A 643 18.75 10.14 -19.10
C LYS A 643 17.88 8.89 -19.25
N SER A 644 16.63 9.07 -19.68
CA SER A 644 15.71 7.98 -20.06
C SER A 644 15.93 7.44 -21.48
N SER A 645 16.97 7.90 -22.19
CA SER A 645 17.32 7.54 -23.57
C SER A 645 16.26 7.89 -24.62
N ILE A 646 15.52 8.98 -24.41
CA ILE A 646 14.48 9.50 -25.31
C ILE A 646 14.97 10.80 -25.95
N VAL A 647 14.91 10.85 -27.28
CA VAL A 647 15.09 12.07 -28.08
C VAL A 647 13.71 12.66 -28.36
N HIS A 648 13.54 13.96 -28.18
CA HIS A 648 12.26 14.65 -28.40
C HIS A 648 11.97 14.88 -29.89
N ALA A 649 12.97 15.32 -30.66
CA ALA A 649 12.95 15.54 -32.11
C ALA A 649 12.04 16.65 -32.67
N ASP A 650 11.27 17.37 -31.85
CA ASP A 650 10.47 18.56 -32.24
C ASP A 650 10.28 19.48 -31.01
N LEU A 651 11.36 19.79 -30.28
CA LEU A 651 11.30 20.66 -29.10
C LEU A 651 11.20 22.14 -29.53
N LYS A 652 10.14 22.82 -29.09
CA LYS A 652 9.77 24.22 -29.38
C LYS A 652 8.75 24.71 -28.37
N ALA A 653 8.53 26.01 -28.21
CA ALA A 653 7.62 26.52 -27.18
C ALA A 653 6.17 26.03 -27.36
N SER A 654 5.69 25.80 -28.60
CA SER A 654 4.35 25.24 -28.84
C SER A 654 4.17 23.80 -28.35
N ASN A 655 5.26 23.07 -28.07
CA ASN A 655 5.26 21.70 -27.55
C ASN A 655 5.64 21.65 -26.06
N VAL A 656 5.70 22.81 -25.39
CA VAL A 656 5.82 22.93 -23.94
C VAL A 656 4.52 23.50 -23.41
N LEU A 657 3.84 22.76 -22.53
CA LEU A 657 2.63 23.21 -21.87
C LEU A 657 2.95 23.86 -20.52
N VAL A 658 2.04 24.70 -20.02
CA VAL A 658 2.18 25.33 -18.70
C VAL A 658 1.12 24.77 -17.75
N SER A 659 1.54 24.30 -16.58
CA SER A 659 0.65 23.79 -15.55
C SER A 659 -0.11 24.90 -14.83
N ASP A 660 -1.13 24.55 -14.05
CA ASP A 660 -1.87 25.51 -13.21
C ASP A 660 -0.97 26.17 -12.13
N ALA A 661 0.15 25.53 -11.78
CA ALA A 661 1.20 26.08 -10.91
C ALA A 661 2.22 27.00 -11.65
N GLY A 662 2.00 27.27 -12.94
CA GLY A 662 2.89 28.10 -13.75
C GLY A 662 4.23 27.44 -14.11
N ARG A 663 4.32 26.10 -14.05
CA ARG A 663 5.54 25.33 -14.38
C ARG A 663 5.51 24.86 -15.83
N ALA A 664 6.65 24.94 -16.50
CA ALA A 664 6.76 24.46 -17.89
C ALA A 664 6.92 22.92 -17.93
N MET A 665 6.19 22.27 -18.84
CA MET A 665 6.13 20.81 -18.98
C MET A 665 6.26 20.40 -20.45
N ILE A 666 7.25 19.58 -20.77
CA ILE A 666 7.48 19.08 -22.14
C ILE A 666 6.35 18.12 -22.55
N ALA A 667 5.79 18.33 -23.74
CA ALA A 667 4.77 17.49 -24.38
C ALA A 667 5.27 16.93 -25.73
N ASP A 668 4.48 16.08 -26.39
CA ASP A 668 4.70 15.65 -27.78
C ASP A 668 6.07 15.00 -28.13
N PHE A 669 6.70 14.40 -27.12
CA PHE A 669 7.88 13.56 -27.22
C PHE A 669 7.52 12.10 -27.60
N GLY A 670 8.50 11.32 -28.08
CA GLY A 670 8.37 9.88 -28.40
C GLY A 670 7.61 9.56 -29.70
N ILE A 671 6.38 10.05 -29.85
CA ILE A 671 5.51 9.77 -31.01
C ILE A 671 6.10 10.33 -32.30
N SER A 672 6.64 11.55 -32.22
CA SER A 672 7.21 12.33 -33.33
C SER A 672 8.28 11.54 -34.09
N HIS A 673 9.19 10.85 -33.38
CA HIS A 673 10.25 10.05 -34.01
C HIS A 673 9.71 8.88 -34.87
N VAL A 674 8.60 8.24 -34.48
CA VAL A 674 8.03 7.11 -35.25
C VAL A 674 7.27 7.60 -36.50
N VAL A 675 6.61 8.75 -36.41
CA VAL A 675 5.98 9.36 -37.59
C VAL A 675 7.04 9.85 -38.58
N LEU A 676 8.06 10.56 -38.10
CA LEU A 676 9.19 11.05 -38.91
C LEU A 676 9.97 9.91 -39.60
N THR A 677 10.19 8.77 -38.93
CA THR A 677 10.92 7.65 -39.53
C THR A 677 10.13 6.88 -40.60
N ARG A 678 8.79 7.01 -40.66
CA ARG A 678 7.93 6.38 -41.69
C ARG A 678 7.50 7.33 -42.83
N LEU A 679 7.55 8.64 -42.65
CA LEU A 679 7.24 9.64 -43.71
C LEU A 679 8.28 9.72 -44.85
N LYS A 680 9.29 8.85 -44.87
CA LYS A 680 10.41 8.82 -45.84
C LYS A 680 10.02 8.71 -47.33
N THR A 681 8.76 8.47 -47.65
CA THR A 681 8.27 8.30 -49.03
C THR A 681 7.50 9.50 -49.61
N THR A 682 7.24 10.56 -48.85
CA THR A 682 6.53 11.76 -49.36
C THR A 682 7.16 13.05 -48.85
N THR A 683 8.02 13.63 -49.70
CA THR A 683 8.50 15.02 -49.76
C THR A 683 9.09 15.67 -48.49
N LEU A 684 10.26 16.31 -48.65
CA LEU A 684 11.07 17.01 -47.62
C LEU A 684 10.36 18.14 -46.81
N VAL A 685 9.06 18.36 -47.01
CA VAL A 685 8.29 19.46 -46.41
C VAL A 685 7.53 19.01 -45.15
N SER A 686 7.48 17.70 -44.86
CA SER A 686 6.63 17.10 -43.82
C SER A 686 7.36 16.72 -42.51
N THR A 687 8.68 16.93 -42.42
CA THR A 687 9.54 16.32 -41.38
C THR A 687 9.78 17.17 -40.12
N GLY A 688 8.82 18.00 -39.72
CA GLY A 688 8.87 18.79 -38.48
C GLY A 688 8.84 20.30 -38.72
N THR A 689 9.08 21.08 -37.66
CA THR A 689 9.04 22.55 -37.72
C THR A 689 10.41 23.10 -38.15
N PRO A 690 10.60 23.49 -39.43
CA PRO A 690 11.94 23.53 -40.05
C PRO A 690 12.90 24.57 -39.47
N TYR A 691 12.38 25.53 -38.71
CA TYR A 691 13.13 26.61 -38.07
C TYR A 691 13.75 26.21 -36.71
N TRP A 692 13.25 25.16 -36.06
CA TRP A 692 13.82 24.60 -34.82
C TRP A 692 14.69 23.37 -35.10
N THR A 693 14.54 22.74 -36.27
CA THR A 693 15.30 21.56 -36.69
C THR A 693 16.80 21.83 -36.80
N ALA A 694 17.62 20.94 -36.23
CA ALA A 694 19.06 21.06 -36.27
C ALA A 694 19.65 20.91 -37.69
N PRO A 695 20.74 21.61 -38.05
CA PRO A 695 21.25 21.66 -39.43
C PRO A 695 21.63 20.30 -40.00
N GLU A 696 22.17 19.40 -39.19
CA GLU A 696 22.51 18.04 -39.59
C GLU A 696 21.27 17.25 -40.04
N LEU A 697 20.12 17.42 -39.38
CA LEU A 697 18.87 16.75 -39.76
C LEU A 697 18.25 17.34 -41.03
N ALA A 698 18.41 18.65 -41.23
CA ALA A 698 17.92 19.35 -42.42
C ALA A 698 18.79 19.09 -43.67
N THR A 699 20.11 18.97 -43.51
CA THR A 699 21.07 18.93 -44.62
C THR A 699 21.56 17.53 -45.01
N GLN A 700 21.51 16.53 -44.12
CA GLN A 700 22.05 15.19 -44.38
C GLN A 700 20.93 14.18 -44.66
N PRO A 701 20.83 13.63 -45.88
CA PRO A 701 19.81 12.65 -46.22
C PRO A 701 19.88 11.41 -45.33
N GLY A 702 18.78 11.11 -44.62
CA GLY A 702 18.67 9.92 -43.77
C GLY A 702 19.27 10.04 -42.37
N ALA A 703 19.78 11.22 -41.98
CA ALA A 703 20.13 11.52 -40.59
C ALA A 703 18.93 11.28 -39.66
N ARG A 704 19.23 11.01 -38.38
CA ARG A 704 18.23 10.69 -37.35
C ARG A 704 18.38 11.67 -36.20
N PRO A 705 17.27 12.07 -35.55
CA PRO A 705 17.34 12.86 -34.32
C PRO A 705 18.25 12.20 -33.27
N THR A 706 19.08 13.02 -32.64
CA THR A 706 19.99 12.65 -31.54
C THR A 706 19.77 13.58 -30.35
N PHE A 707 20.36 13.27 -29.19
CA PHE A 707 20.30 14.16 -28.02
C PHE A 707 20.86 15.55 -28.35
N GLU A 708 21.96 15.61 -29.09
CA GLU A 708 22.62 16.83 -29.55
C GLU A 708 21.70 17.67 -30.46
N SER A 709 20.82 17.03 -31.24
CA SER A 709 19.82 17.73 -32.06
C SER A 709 18.68 18.33 -31.22
N ASP A 710 18.33 17.71 -30.08
CA ASP A 710 17.43 18.35 -29.12
C ASP A 710 18.10 19.55 -28.42
N ILE A 711 19.42 19.51 -28.20
CA ILE A 711 20.15 20.66 -27.61
C ILE A 711 20.12 21.88 -28.53
N TRP A 712 20.25 21.69 -29.85
CA TRP A 712 20.02 22.75 -30.82
C TRP A 712 18.59 23.29 -30.72
N SER A 713 17.61 22.37 -30.66
CA SER A 713 16.18 22.69 -30.57
C SER A 713 15.85 23.45 -29.26
N PHE A 714 16.52 23.11 -28.15
CA PHE A 714 16.46 23.85 -26.88
C PHE A 714 17.03 25.27 -27.03
N GLY A 715 18.14 25.44 -27.75
CA GLY A 715 18.65 26.77 -28.10
C GLY A 715 17.64 27.60 -28.90
N CYS A 716 16.97 26.99 -29.88
CA CYS A 716 15.90 27.61 -30.66
C CYS A 716 14.68 27.98 -29.79
N LEU A 717 14.28 27.12 -28.85
CA LEU A 717 13.24 27.39 -27.86
C LEU A 717 13.64 28.53 -26.92
N ALA A 718 14.88 28.56 -26.43
CA ALA A 718 15.38 29.65 -25.60
C ALA A 718 15.38 30.99 -26.35
N PHE A 719 15.73 31.00 -27.64
CA PHE A 719 15.58 32.19 -28.49
C PHE A 719 14.12 32.64 -28.59
N GLU A 720 13.21 31.70 -28.89
CA GLU A 720 11.77 31.95 -29.01
C GLU A 720 11.18 32.55 -27.72
N VAL A 721 11.51 31.97 -26.57
CA VAL A 721 11.03 32.37 -25.24
C VAL A 721 11.60 33.70 -24.75
N LEU A 722 12.81 34.06 -25.17
CA LEU A 722 13.49 35.30 -24.74
C LEU A 722 13.27 36.48 -25.69
N THR A 723 12.82 36.25 -26.92
CA THR A 723 12.63 37.30 -27.93
C THR A 723 11.20 37.45 -28.43
N ASP A 724 10.30 36.54 -28.01
CA ASP A 724 8.94 36.36 -28.51
C ASP A 724 8.86 36.24 -30.06
N LYS A 725 9.97 35.81 -30.69
CA LYS A 725 10.12 35.65 -32.15
C LYS A 725 10.55 34.23 -32.50
N ALA A 726 9.99 33.69 -33.58
CA ALA A 726 10.44 32.40 -34.11
C ALA A 726 11.96 32.42 -34.42
N PRO A 727 12.69 31.33 -34.17
CA PRO A 727 14.09 31.21 -34.58
C PRO A 727 14.19 31.40 -36.10
N PHE A 728 15.20 32.14 -36.56
CA PHE A 728 15.38 32.46 -37.98
C PHE A 728 14.17 33.14 -38.65
N TYR A 729 13.36 33.94 -37.92
CA TYR A 729 12.21 34.68 -38.46
C TYR A 729 12.54 35.53 -39.71
N SER A 730 13.81 35.89 -39.91
CA SER A 730 14.33 36.59 -41.09
C SER A 730 14.31 35.76 -42.39
N PHE A 731 14.18 34.43 -42.30
CA PHE A 731 14.12 33.51 -43.43
C PHE A 731 12.68 33.17 -43.80
N ASN A 732 12.06 33.98 -44.65
CA ASN A 732 10.65 33.84 -45.05
C ASN A 732 10.29 32.51 -45.76
N ARG A 733 11.27 31.66 -46.12
CA ARG A 733 11.04 30.36 -46.78
C ARG A 733 12.05 29.29 -46.31
N PRO A 734 11.61 28.07 -45.90
CA PRO A 734 12.51 27.01 -45.43
C PRO A 734 13.68 26.64 -46.38
N PRO A 735 13.53 26.62 -47.73
CA PRO A 735 14.66 26.38 -48.63
C PRO A 735 15.80 27.40 -48.52
N GLN A 736 15.52 28.65 -48.14
CA GLN A 736 16.55 29.67 -47.95
C GLN A 736 17.38 29.37 -46.69
N LEU A 737 16.72 28.95 -45.61
CA LEU A 737 17.38 28.52 -44.38
C LEU A 737 18.25 27.28 -44.63
N LEU A 738 17.77 26.31 -45.42
CA LEU A 738 18.52 25.12 -45.78
C LEU A 738 19.84 25.46 -46.50
N VAL A 739 19.82 26.40 -47.47
CA VAL A 739 21.04 26.87 -48.14
C VAL A 739 22.00 27.55 -47.15
N ALA A 740 21.49 28.34 -46.22
CA ALA A 740 22.30 28.99 -45.19
C ALA A 740 22.92 27.98 -44.19
N PHE A 741 22.20 26.90 -43.88
CA PHE A 741 22.70 25.78 -43.08
C PHE A 741 23.83 25.01 -43.76
N VAL A 742 23.72 24.73 -45.07
CA VAL A 742 24.82 24.13 -45.86
C VAL A 742 26.09 24.98 -45.79
N GLN A 743 25.95 26.31 -45.78
CA GLN A 743 27.08 27.24 -45.65
C GLN A 743 27.64 27.39 -44.22
N ARG A 744 26.94 26.88 -43.20
CA ARG A 744 27.28 27.00 -41.77
C ARG A 744 27.47 28.44 -41.26
N LYS A 745 26.71 29.39 -41.80
CA LYS A 745 26.91 30.84 -41.57
C LYS A 745 25.86 31.51 -40.68
N VAL A 746 24.85 30.78 -40.20
CA VAL A 746 23.69 31.38 -39.51
C VAL A 746 23.33 30.65 -38.23
N THR A 747 22.97 31.42 -37.20
CA THR A 747 22.28 30.95 -36.00
C THR A 747 21.12 31.91 -35.71
N PRO A 748 20.18 31.60 -34.80
CA PRO A 748 19.15 32.57 -34.40
C PRO A 748 19.75 33.85 -33.81
N LEU A 749 20.94 33.78 -33.18
CA LEU A 749 21.66 34.93 -32.61
C LEU A 749 22.52 35.71 -33.61
N SER A 750 22.77 35.17 -34.81
CA SER A 750 23.77 35.70 -35.75
C SER A 750 23.34 35.67 -37.22
N SER A 751 22.04 35.66 -37.50
CA SER A 751 21.56 35.79 -38.89
C SER A 751 21.92 37.18 -39.43
N SER A 752 22.32 37.28 -40.70
CA SER A 752 22.78 38.55 -41.33
C SER A 752 21.67 39.59 -41.56
N VAL A 753 20.50 39.42 -40.93
CA VAL A 753 19.27 40.18 -41.10
C VAL A 753 18.58 40.47 -39.75
N SER A 754 18.96 39.78 -38.66
CA SER A 754 18.44 40.06 -37.31
C SER A 754 19.12 41.30 -36.72
N SER A 755 18.32 42.28 -36.28
CA SER A 755 18.85 43.48 -35.61
C SER A 755 19.58 43.08 -34.31
N PRO A 756 20.75 43.66 -33.99
CA PRO A 756 21.40 43.45 -32.69
C PRO A 756 20.45 43.75 -31.51
N GLU A 757 19.57 44.74 -31.67
CA GLU A 757 18.58 45.17 -30.69
C GLU A 757 17.69 44.01 -30.20
N ASP A 758 17.31 43.09 -31.11
CA ASP A 758 16.43 41.95 -30.82
C ASP A 758 17.00 40.93 -29.82
N THR A 759 18.28 41.04 -29.48
CA THR A 759 18.95 40.12 -28.55
C THR A 759 19.70 40.85 -27.44
N ASN A 760 19.85 42.18 -27.52
CA ASN A 760 20.68 42.96 -26.60
C ASN A 760 20.20 42.91 -25.13
N HIS A 761 18.93 42.60 -24.89
CA HIS A 761 18.34 42.39 -23.56
C HIS A 761 18.59 40.99 -22.97
N ILE A 762 19.08 40.03 -23.76
CA ILE A 762 19.38 38.67 -23.28
C ILE A 762 20.65 38.68 -22.42
N ASP A 763 20.56 38.14 -21.20
CA ASP A 763 21.70 37.99 -20.29
C ASP A 763 22.89 37.32 -21.01
N ILE A 764 24.08 37.93 -20.91
CA ILE A 764 25.30 37.49 -21.60
C ILE A 764 25.70 36.05 -21.29
N ARG A 765 25.33 35.52 -20.11
CA ARG A 765 25.56 34.12 -19.72
C ARG A 765 24.63 33.19 -20.50
N VAL A 766 23.35 33.56 -20.62
CA VAL A 766 22.33 32.80 -21.35
C VAL A 766 22.60 32.83 -22.85
N ARG A 767 23.02 33.99 -23.39
CA ARG A 767 23.51 34.11 -24.77
C ARG A 767 24.66 33.14 -25.05
N LYS A 768 25.68 33.10 -24.19
CA LYS A 768 26.82 32.16 -24.33
C LYS A 768 26.41 30.69 -24.26
N LEU A 769 25.41 30.34 -23.45
CA LEU A 769 24.82 29.00 -23.46
C LEU A 769 24.20 28.69 -24.82
N MET A 770 23.35 29.59 -25.34
CA MET A 770 22.71 29.43 -26.64
C MET A 770 23.73 29.32 -27.79
N GLU A 771 24.80 30.11 -27.78
CA GLU A 771 25.92 29.99 -28.73
C GLU A 771 26.55 28.58 -28.73
N ARG A 772 26.71 27.96 -27.54
CA ARG A 772 27.16 26.55 -27.43
C ARG A 772 26.11 25.57 -27.99
N CYS A 773 24.82 25.81 -27.75
CA CYS A 773 23.73 24.99 -28.32
C CYS A 773 23.71 25.05 -29.85
N PHE A 774 24.03 26.21 -30.45
CA PHE A 774 24.07 26.41 -31.90
C PHE A 774 25.38 25.98 -32.57
N ASN A 775 26.17 25.11 -31.94
CA ASN A 775 27.37 24.58 -32.59
C ASN A 775 27.00 23.64 -33.76
N TYR A 776 27.59 23.86 -34.93
CA TYR A 776 27.40 23.02 -36.12
C TYR A 776 28.10 21.65 -36.05
N LEU A 777 28.98 21.42 -35.06
CA LEU A 777 29.64 20.15 -34.79
C LEU A 777 29.00 19.47 -33.57
N ALA A 778 27.97 18.66 -33.81
CA ALA A 778 27.12 18.05 -32.78
C ALA A 778 27.92 17.25 -31.74
N ASP A 779 28.60 16.18 -32.16
CA ASP A 779 29.09 15.07 -31.31
C ASP A 779 30.20 15.41 -30.28
N ALA A 780 30.68 16.66 -30.22
CA ALA A 780 31.78 17.04 -29.34
C ALA A 780 31.70 18.44 -28.70
N HIS A 781 30.74 19.30 -29.09
CA HIS A 781 30.78 20.72 -28.70
C HIS A 781 29.45 21.33 -28.22
N ARG A 782 28.30 20.70 -28.46
CA ARG A 782 27.03 21.12 -27.84
C ARG A 782 27.02 20.67 -26.36
N PRO A 783 26.49 21.47 -25.42
CA PRO A 783 26.39 21.07 -24.02
C PRO A 783 25.44 19.89 -23.87
N LYS A 784 25.73 18.95 -22.98
CA LYS A 784 24.76 17.92 -22.58
C LYS A 784 23.62 18.54 -21.78
N SER A 785 22.43 17.94 -21.80
CA SER A 785 21.26 18.39 -21.05
C SER A 785 21.57 18.66 -19.56
N GLY A 786 22.36 17.80 -18.92
CA GLY A 786 22.80 17.98 -17.54
C GLY A 786 23.71 19.19 -17.31
N GLU A 787 24.49 19.62 -18.30
CA GLU A 787 25.25 20.89 -18.22
C GLU A 787 24.33 22.11 -18.31
N ILE A 788 23.21 22.00 -19.05
CA ILE A 788 22.19 23.05 -19.13
C ILE A 788 21.48 23.18 -17.79
N VAL A 789 21.09 22.06 -17.18
CA VAL A 789 20.49 22.03 -15.83
C VAL A 789 21.44 22.66 -14.80
N GLN A 790 22.72 22.27 -14.81
CA GLN A 790 23.71 22.86 -13.90
C GLN A 790 23.86 24.37 -14.13
N PHE A 791 23.91 24.83 -15.39
CA PHE A 791 23.97 26.25 -15.71
C PHE A 791 22.80 27.04 -15.10
N PHE A 792 21.55 26.55 -15.21
CA PHE A 792 20.41 27.24 -14.60
C PHE A 792 20.42 27.20 -13.07
N ALA A 793 20.95 26.13 -12.46
CA ALA A 793 21.18 26.08 -11.02
C ALA A 793 22.24 27.11 -10.57
N ASP A 794 23.34 27.24 -11.31
CA ASP A 794 24.44 28.18 -11.03
C ASP A 794 24.03 29.66 -11.21
N LEU A 795 22.95 29.94 -11.95
CA LEU A 795 22.35 31.28 -12.02
C LEU A 795 21.63 31.69 -10.72
N ASN A 796 21.32 30.75 -9.83
CA ASN A 796 20.63 30.94 -8.55
C ASN A 796 19.34 31.80 -8.69
N ILE A 797 18.51 31.48 -9.68
CA ILE A 797 17.30 32.21 -10.03
C ILE A 797 16.25 32.03 -8.90
N PRO A 798 15.71 33.10 -8.30
CA PRO A 798 14.65 33.00 -7.32
C PRO A 798 13.37 32.46 -7.96
N ASP A 799 12.90 31.29 -7.53
CA ASP A 799 11.65 30.69 -8.02
C ASP A 799 10.69 30.41 -6.85
N ASN A 800 9.69 31.29 -6.70
CA ASN A 800 8.64 31.18 -5.70
C ASN A 800 7.40 30.42 -6.23
N ARG A 801 7.41 29.93 -7.48
CA ARG A 801 6.30 29.15 -8.03
C ARG A 801 6.22 27.80 -7.30
N PRO A 802 5.02 27.26 -7.02
CA PRO A 802 4.90 25.95 -6.38
C PRO A 802 5.67 24.87 -7.14
N LEU A 803 6.18 23.88 -6.40
CA LEU A 803 6.62 22.63 -7.03
C LEU A 803 5.39 22.00 -7.69
N GLY A 804 5.52 21.64 -8.98
CA GLY A 804 4.44 21.04 -9.75
C GLY A 804 3.95 19.73 -9.10
N ASP A 805 2.66 19.45 -9.25
CA ASP A 805 1.99 18.33 -8.58
C ASP A 805 2.69 16.99 -8.89
N SER A 806 3.40 16.45 -7.90
CA SER A 806 4.34 15.33 -8.09
C SER A 806 3.67 13.98 -7.87
N THR A 807 2.34 13.90 -8.04
CA THR A 807 1.55 12.68 -7.92
C THR A 807 2.11 11.57 -8.82
N PRO A 808 2.51 10.40 -8.27
CA PRO A 808 3.08 9.31 -9.06
C PRO A 808 2.12 8.83 -10.17
N ILE A 809 2.61 8.55 -11.38
CA ILE A 809 1.81 8.10 -12.55
C ILE A 809 0.76 7.01 -12.19
N ALA A 810 1.13 6.12 -11.25
CA ALA A 810 0.28 5.04 -10.75
C ALA A 810 -1.11 5.51 -10.28
N THR A 811 -1.28 6.75 -9.81
CA THR A 811 -2.59 7.28 -9.38
C THR A 811 -3.55 7.61 -10.52
N HIS A 812 -3.13 7.49 -11.80
CA HIS A 812 -3.92 7.95 -12.95
C HIS A 812 -4.21 6.89 -14.02
N ARG A 813 -3.63 5.69 -13.94
CA ARG A 813 -3.88 4.62 -14.93
C ARG A 813 -5.28 3.97 -14.76
N ALA A 814 -5.78 3.34 -15.83
CA ALA A 814 -7.19 2.98 -15.93
C ALA A 814 -7.61 1.68 -15.25
N ARG A 815 -6.75 0.68 -15.19
CA ARG A 815 -7.09 -0.64 -14.64
C ARG A 815 -6.08 -1.08 -13.60
N THR A 816 -6.55 -1.23 -12.36
CA THR A 816 -5.85 -1.94 -11.28
C THR A 816 -6.01 -3.46 -11.41
N ASP A 817 -7.02 -3.90 -12.16
CA ASP A 817 -7.54 -5.28 -12.11
C ASP A 817 -7.28 -5.99 -13.45
N ILE A 818 -6.01 -6.20 -13.79
CA ILE A 818 -5.63 -7.02 -14.96
C ILE A 818 -5.30 -8.43 -14.50
N GLN A 819 -6.05 -9.39 -15.04
CA GLN A 819 -5.78 -10.81 -14.84
C GLN A 819 -4.59 -11.22 -15.73
N ILE A 820 -3.47 -11.52 -15.07
CA ILE A 820 -2.28 -12.07 -15.70
C ILE A 820 -2.29 -13.58 -15.45
N ASP A 821 -2.33 -14.38 -16.52
CA ASP A 821 -2.10 -15.83 -16.43
C ASP A 821 -0.60 -16.08 -16.25
N TYR A 822 -0.16 -16.08 -14.99
CA TYR A 822 1.24 -16.26 -14.65
C TYR A 822 1.76 -17.67 -14.98
N GLN A 823 0.91 -18.70 -15.13
CA GLN A 823 1.38 -20.02 -15.58
C GLN A 823 1.87 -19.96 -17.02
N ARG A 824 1.19 -19.21 -17.88
CA ARG A 824 1.65 -18.95 -19.26
C ARG A 824 2.92 -18.11 -19.27
N VAL A 825 3.00 -17.08 -18.43
CA VAL A 825 4.22 -16.28 -18.26
C VAL A 825 5.40 -17.16 -17.84
N TYR A 826 5.19 -18.06 -16.85
CA TYR A 826 6.23 -18.96 -16.35
C TYR A 826 6.73 -19.91 -17.44
N LYS A 827 5.83 -20.59 -18.15
CA LYS A 827 6.17 -21.46 -19.30
C LYS A 827 6.92 -20.71 -20.40
N LEU A 828 6.54 -19.47 -20.68
CA LEU A 828 7.25 -18.62 -21.65
C LEU A 828 8.67 -18.26 -21.17
N LEU A 829 8.90 -18.10 -19.86
CA LEU A 829 10.22 -17.87 -19.29
C LEU A 829 11.06 -19.16 -19.26
N GLU A 830 10.48 -20.31 -18.92
CA GLU A 830 11.15 -21.62 -18.96
C GLU A 830 11.65 -21.95 -20.37
N LEU A 831 10.78 -21.85 -21.38
CA LEU A 831 11.14 -22.02 -22.80
C LEU A 831 12.29 -21.09 -23.21
N VAL A 832 12.40 -19.90 -22.62
CA VAL A 832 13.48 -18.96 -22.89
C VAL A 832 14.78 -19.39 -22.20
N GLU A 833 14.73 -19.91 -20.97
CA GLU A 833 15.89 -20.40 -20.21
C GLU A 833 16.46 -21.71 -20.78
N GLU A 834 15.61 -22.66 -21.16
CA GLU A 834 15.99 -23.92 -21.81
C GLU A 834 16.75 -23.66 -23.12
N ASN A 835 16.20 -22.81 -23.99
CA ASN A 835 16.85 -22.44 -25.25
C ASN A 835 18.19 -21.69 -25.06
N MET A 836 18.44 -21.08 -23.89
CA MET A 836 19.76 -20.50 -23.58
C MET A 836 20.81 -21.57 -23.26
N HIS A 837 20.41 -22.74 -22.76
CA HIS A 837 21.30 -23.86 -22.48
C HIS A 837 21.69 -24.61 -23.76
N ASP A 838 20.75 -24.92 -24.64
CA ASP A 838 21.07 -25.59 -25.91
C ASP A 838 21.90 -24.71 -26.85
N SER A 839 21.63 -23.39 -26.89
CA SER A 839 22.47 -22.43 -27.63
C SER A 839 23.94 -22.39 -27.15
N LYS A 840 24.21 -22.75 -25.88
CA LYS A 840 25.59 -22.83 -25.35
C LYS A 840 26.27 -24.13 -25.78
N LYS A 841 25.56 -25.27 -25.74
CA LYS A 841 26.07 -26.56 -26.24
C LYS A 841 26.51 -26.48 -27.70
N THR A 842 25.68 -25.94 -28.60
CA THR A 842 26.02 -25.89 -30.03
C THR A 842 27.30 -25.08 -30.30
N VAL A 843 27.54 -24.01 -29.55
CA VAL A 843 28.74 -23.16 -29.68
C VAL A 843 29.99 -23.77 -29.03
N GLU A 844 29.82 -24.68 -28.07
CA GLU A 844 30.92 -25.48 -27.50
C GLU A 844 31.26 -26.69 -28.37
N ASP A 845 30.27 -27.29 -29.04
CA ASP A 845 30.46 -28.41 -29.98
C ASP A 845 30.96 -27.94 -31.37
N GLU A 846 30.69 -26.71 -31.80
CA GLU A 846 31.34 -26.08 -32.98
C GLU A 846 32.77 -25.56 -32.69
N LYS A 847 33.24 -25.65 -31.44
CA LYS A 847 34.59 -25.24 -31.02
C LYS A 847 35.51 -26.40 -30.62
N LYS A 848 35.04 -27.64 -30.80
CA LYS A 848 35.83 -28.88 -30.67
C LYS A 848 36.04 -29.52 -32.04
#